data_AF-A0AAD5I285-F1
#
_entry.id   AF-A0AAD5I285-F1
#
_cell.length_a   1.000
_cell.length_b   1.000
_cell.length_c   1.000
_cell.angle_alpha   90.00
_cell.angle_beta   90.00
_cell.angle_gamma   90.00
#
_symmetry.space_group_name_H-M   'P 1'
#
loop_
_entity.id
_entity.type
_entity.pdbx_description
1 polymer ?
#
loop_
_entity_poly.entity_id
_entity_poly.type
_entity_poly.pdbx_seq_one_letter_code
_entity_poly.pdbx_strand_id
1 'polypeptide(L)'
;MGAIISTIQSSVSTISSAFKTFSALHTQFSSFLVRASSPPSLPAPAPTRSYWLDDPPFPKLCGIQGELPAEADVVIIGSGITGAAVAKSLLELSGELRVVVCEARELCSGATGRNGGHIKSTPYEVLAMFRAKMGPEKATKLARFQRSHLEILKQVGEKVPQGEVREVQTVDLFTEKDDFEKAQREVEEMKVWIPEERAFVLEADEVRKEFGVNELIVGGISYSAGALWPYRLVTGVWNDLLDRFSTLSIHTNTPVESVSQELGSSPYAYTVKTLHATLKTRHVIHATNAYAPHLVQSLRGCLTGALAHMSAQRPGASFPSSHGGRSWSIVYNPGFDYVTQRPDNSDGTPGDLMIGGGFFRSRQQGLDQIGVWDDSQVHALPLTHIRGVMPAIFEPQWGGGSKLVKAWTGILGFTGDLMPLVGRLRPSKDKNSGEWVAAGFNGEGMVWAWLSGTALAIMVLGMEEESLEKGVGRPGGKLDDWFPREILGVDGGRLRRADVANLADFPSERIDSWRQRVPSRLERRDPFEGDGFEERPSTRLTFREASPSARRPSTRLSFFRAATPLFGRPSTSESSRPSSGLITRPVETKRKRLLGIFNGKRKPVLAMAIFLMQSDAFSRPLYETYVNERTYNDHPVRIELLTYISWDAVFLCFNISDKVSMYTIMQWWYHASQDAFAKTETFQPLLYLVGLKKDMRDQCFLEDHRTGSALSPSGFIAYPTCCVCSSEANWQARRIGAHRYIECSAATGQGMREVFEDSTLDAARRALGEDIQEEENAVPKKRRRFF
;
A
#
# COMPACT_ATOMS: atom_id res chain seq x y z
N MET A 1 12.09 -35.61 37.40
CA MET A 1 12.86 -34.37 37.11
C MET A 1 12.89 -34.01 35.62
N GLY A 2 13.07 -34.95 34.69
CA GLY A 2 13.15 -34.64 33.24
C GLY A 2 11.94 -33.92 32.62
N ALA A 3 10.71 -34.27 33.03
CA ALA A 3 9.50 -33.59 32.53
C ALA A 3 9.40 -32.12 33.00
N ILE A 4 9.81 -31.82 34.24
CA ILE A 4 9.79 -30.46 34.79
C ILE A 4 10.87 -29.60 34.12
N ILE A 5 12.06 -30.15 33.88
CA ILE A 5 13.16 -29.48 33.17
C ILE A 5 12.77 -29.19 31.72
N SER A 6 12.11 -30.14 31.03
CA SER A 6 11.59 -29.96 29.67
C SER A 6 10.52 -28.86 29.58
N THR A 7 9.57 -28.82 30.53
CA THR A 7 8.55 -27.76 30.59
C THR A 7 9.16 -26.38 30.88
N ILE A 8 10.18 -26.31 31.74
CA ILE A 8 10.90 -25.06 32.02
C ILE A 8 11.70 -24.61 30.79
N GLN A 9 12.40 -25.52 30.11
CA GLN A 9 13.14 -25.22 28.87
C GLN A 9 12.21 -24.77 27.74
N SER A 10 11.06 -25.41 27.57
CA SER A 10 10.03 -25.03 26.60
C SER A 10 9.44 -23.64 26.92
N SER A 11 9.17 -23.37 28.19
CA SER A 11 8.67 -22.06 28.64
C SER A 11 9.71 -20.94 28.44
N VAL A 12 10.98 -21.19 28.77
CA VAL A 12 12.08 -20.25 28.54
C VAL A 12 12.31 -20.01 27.04
N SER A 13 12.22 -21.06 26.21
CA SER A 13 12.31 -20.94 24.74
C SER A 13 11.15 -20.12 24.16
N THR A 14 9.92 -20.35 24.65
CA THR A 14 8.73 -19.61 24.25
C THR A 14 8.83 -18.13 24.63
N ILE A 15 9.26 -17.82 25.86
CA ILE A 15 9.49 -16.44 26.33
C ILE A 15 10.62 -15.78 25.53
N SER A 16 11.71 -16.51 25.25
CA SER A 16 12.81 -16.01 24.42
C SER A 16 12.37 -15.71 22.99
N SER A 17 11.55 -16.58 22.40
CA SER A 17 10.95 -16.38 21.07
C SER A 17 10.03 -15.16 21.07
N ALA A 18 9.13 -15.04 22.05
CA ALA A 18 8.25 -13.88 22.18
C ALA A 18 9.04 -12.57 22.36
N PHE A 19 10.11 -12.58 23.16
CA PHE A 19 10.98 -11.41 23.33
C PHE A 19 11.74 -11.06 22.04
N LYS A 20 12.25 -12.06 21.31
CA LYS A 20 12.90 -11.86 20.00
C LYS A 20 11.91 -11.27 18.98
N THR A 21 10.70 -11.81 18.90
CA THR A 21 9.64 -11.29 18.03
C THR A 21 9.27 -9.86 18.39
N PHE A 22 9.06 -9.58 19.69
CA PHE A 22 8.76 -8.22 20.16
C PHE A 22 9.90 -7.24 19.86
N SER A 23 11.15 -7.64 20.10
CA SER A 23 12.32 -6.81 19.81
C SER A 23 12.49 -6.56 18.31
N ALA A 24 12.24 -7.57 17.47
CA ALA A 24 12.27 -7.43 16.02
C ALA A 24 11.18 -6.47 15.53
N LEU A 25 9.95 -6.62 16.04
CA LEU A 25 8.82 -5.76 15.72
C LEU A 25 9.06 -4.30 16.16
N HIS A 26 9.61 -4.11 17.36
CA HIS A 26 9.98 -2.78 17.85
C HIS A 26 11.04 -2.14 16.95
N THR A 27 12.07 -2.88 16.57
CA THR A 27 13.14 -2.40 15.69
C THR A 27 12.58 -2.03 14.31
N GLN A 28 11.69 -2.85 13.76
CA GLN A 28 11.02 -2.60 12.48
C GLN A 28 10.14 -1.35 12.54
N PHE A 29 9.33 -1.19 13.59
CA PHE A 29 8.48 -0.03 13.79
C PHE A 29 9.28 1.26 13.99
N SER A 30 10.35 1.23 14.81
CA SER A 30 11.24 2.37 14.98
C SER A 30 11.92 2.76 13.67
N SER A 31 12.40 1.78 12.89
CA SER A 31 13.00 2.02 11.58
C SER A 31 12.00 2.64 10.61
N PHE A 32 10.75 2.16 10.62
CA PHE A 32 9.64 2.74 9.87
C PHE A 32 9.41 4.21 10.23
N LEU A 33 9.25 4.54 11.53
CA LEU A 33 8.99 5.92 11.95
C LEU A 33 10.13 6.87 11.57
N VAL A 34 11.37 6.42 11.68
CA VAL A 34 12.55 7.19 11.27
C VAL A 34 12.49 7.49 9.77
N ARG A 35 12.25 6.47 8.92
CA ARG A 35 12.14 6.69 7.47
C ARG A 35 10.94 7.57 7.10
N ALA A 36 9.77 7.31 7.70
CA ALA A 36 8.54 8.03 7.40
C ALA A 36 8.63 9.52 7.77
N SER A 37 9.37 9.84 8.84
CA SER A 37 9.60 11.22 9.30
C SER A 37 10.83 11.88 8.68
N SER A 38 11.64 11.14 7.92
CA SER A 38 12.85 11.67 7.29
C SER A 38 12.48 12.68 6.20
N PRO A 39 13.29 13.74 6.01
CA PRO A 39 13.02 14.70 4.96
C PRO A 39 13.08 14.02 3.58
N PRO A 40 12.10 14.26 2.70
CA PRO A 40 12.18 13.78 1.33
C PRO A 40 13.38 14.39 0.60
N SER A 41 13.97 13.62 -0.31
CA SER A 41 14.86 14.15 -1.33
C SER A 41 14.07 14.91 -2.40
N LEU A 42 14.80 15.57 -3.31
CA LEU A 42 14.22 15.89 -4.61
C LEU A 42 13.80 14.60 -5.33
N PRO A 43 12.84 14.68 -6.28
CA PRO A 43 12.46 13.53 -7.07
C PRO A 43 13.64 12.89 -7.80
N ALA A 44 13.61 11.56 -7.97
CA ALA A 44 14.68 10.84 -8.67
C ALA A 44 14.85 11.39 -10.10
N PRO A 45 16.09 11.64 -10.57
CA PRO A 45 16.33 12.21 -11.89
C PRO A 45 15.88 11.31 -13.04
N ALA A 46 16.02 9.99 -12.86
CA ALA A 46 15.68 8.97 -13.85
C ALA A 46 14.64 8.00 -13.27
N PRO A 47 13.36 8.39 -13.22
CA PRO A 47 12.30 7.52 -12.72
C PRO A 47 11.96 6.41 -13.72
N THR A 48 11.26 5.38 -13.26
CA THR A 48 10.63 4.41 -14.18
C THR A 48 9.69 5.14 -15.14
N ARG A 49 9.60 4.68 -16.40
CA ARG A 49 8.77 5.35 -17.42
C ARG A 49 7.33 4.84 -17.32
N SER A 50 6.39 5.72 -16.99
CA SER A 50 4.96 5.39 -16.95
C SER A 50 4.38 5.17 -18.35
N TYR A 51 3.34 4.33 -18.46
CA TYR A 51 2.60 4.11 -19.70
C TYR A 51 1.92 5.41 -20.19
N TRP A 52 1.45 6.23 -19.26
CA TRP A 52 0.73 7.47 -19.56
C TRP A 52 1.56 8.55 -20.26
N LEU A 53 2.90 8.42 -20.24
CA LEU A 53 3.85 9.39 -20.76
C LEU A 53 4.33 9.04 -22.18
N ASP A 54 3.95 7.88 -22.73
CA ASP A 54 4.52 7.39 -23.99
C ASP A 54 4.03 8.11 -25.23
N ASP A 55 2.80 8.63 -25.20
CA ASP A 55 2.16 9.28 -26.34
C ASP A 55 1.61 10.66 -25.91
N PRO A 56 2.50 11.66 -25.73
CA PRO A 56 2.12 12.99 -25.30
C PRO A 56 1.41 13.76 -26.43
N PRO A 57 0.21 14.32 -26.18
CA PRO A 57 -0.55 15.04 -27.21
C PRO A 57 0.10 16.39 -27.57
N PHE A 58 0.91 16.94 -26.67
CA PHE A 58 1.65 18.19 -26.87
C PHE A 58 3.14 17.98 -26.54
N PRO A 59 3.94 17.34 -27.42
CA PRO A 59 5.33 17.00 -27.14
C PRO A 59 6.20 18.21 -26.75
N LYS A 60 5.87 19.40 -27.28
CA LYS A 60 6.59 20.65 -26.98
C LYS A 60 6.44 21.10 -25.52
N LEU A 61 5.38 20.66 -24.83
CA LEU A 61 5.14 21.03 -23.44
C LEU A 61 5.87 20.11 -22.44
N CYS A 62 6.27 18.89 -22.83
CA CYS A 62 6.90 17.91 -21.94
C CYS A 62 8.14 18.49 -21.23
N GLY A 63 8.99 19.17 -21.99
CA GLY A 63 10.24 19.79 -21.52
C GLY A 63 10.27 21.30 -21.75
N ILE A 64 9.14 22.00 -21.57
CA ILE A 64 9.08 23.45 -21.77
C ILE A 64 10.02 24.16 -20.78
N GLN A 65 10.90 25.00 -21.31
CA GLN A 65 11.88 25.79 -20.57
C GLN A 65 11.96 27.20 -21.15
N GLY A 66 12.45 28.13 -20.34
CA GLY A 66 12.62 29.54 -20.68
C GLY A 66 13.29 30.28 -19.53
N GLU A 67 13.63 31.55 -19.73
CA GLU A 67 14.17 32.40 -18.67
C GLU A 67 13.10 32.62 -17.58
N LEU A 68 13.44 32.30 -16.33
CA LEU A 68 12.55 32.57 -15.21
C LEU A 68 12.46 34.09 -14.99
N PRO A 69 11.24 34.66 -14.85
CA PRO A 69 11.10 36.07 -14.53
C PRO A 69 11.68 36.37 -13.14
N ALA A 70 12.06 37.62 -12.88
CA ALA A 70 12.55 38.05 -11.57
C ALA A 70 11.43 38.15 -10.52
N GLU A 71 10.20 38.44 -10.97
CA GLU A 71 9.02 38.65 -10.12
C GLU A 71 7.76 38.03 -10.73
N ALA A 72 6.89 37.51 -9.87
CA ALA A 72 5.56 37.00 -10.23
C ALA A 72 4.53 37.33 -9.14
N ASP A 73 3.26 37.30 -9.47
CA ASP A 73 2.21 37.48 -8.46
C ASP A 73 1.95 36.17 -7.71
N VAL A 74 1.98 35.04 -8.43
CA VAL A 74 1.82 33.69 -7.88
C VAL A 74 2.87 32.74 -8.46
N VAL A 75 3.50 31.97 -7.59
CA VAL A 75 4.36 30.85 -7.97
C VAL A 75 3.73 29.54 -7.53
N ILE A 76 3.53 28.64 -8.49
CA ILE A 76 3.00 27.29 -8.27
C ILE A 76 4.16 26.30 -8.40
N ILE A 77 4.36 25.48 -7.38
CA ILE A 77 5.40 24.45 -7.37
C ILE A 77 4.72 23.10 -7.60
N GLY A 78 4.97 22.49 -8.75
CA GLY A 78 4.37 21.24 -9.20
C GLY A 78 3.30 21.46 -10.30
N SER A 79 3.46 20.75 -11.41
CA SER A 79 2.62 20.87 -12.60
C SER A 79 1.54 19.78 -12.74
N GLY A 80 1.37 18.95 -11.70
CA GLY A 80 0.33 17.92 -11.67
C GLY A 80 -1.09 18.50 -11.63
N ILE A 81 -2.07 17.61 -11.48
CA ILE A 81 -3.50 17.95 -11.52
C ILE A 81 -3.89 19.09 -10.55
N THR A 82 -3.31 19.13 -9.35
CA THR A 82 -3.54 20.19 -8.37
C THR A 82 -3.05 21.54 -8.87
N GLY A 83 -1.82 21.60 -9.41
CA GLY A 83 -1.22 22.83 -9.93
C GLY A 83 -1.99 23.38 -11.12
N ALA A 84 -2.45 22.50 -12.02
CA ALA A 84 -3.30 22.88 -13.15
C ALA A 84 -4.65 23.45 -12.69
N ALA A 85 -5.31 22.81 -11.72
CA ALA A 85 -6.58 23.30 -11.18
C ALA A 85 -6.45 24.66 -10.48
N VAL A 86 -5.35 24.87 -9.74
CA VAL A 86 -5.01 26.17 -9.14
C VAL A 86 -4.81 27.23 -10.24
N ALA A 87 -3.91 26.98 -11.19
CA ALA A 87 -3.59 27.94 -12.25
C ALA A 87 -4.83 28.31 -13.08
N LYS A 88 -5.61 27.31 -13.49
CA LYS A 88 -6.87 27.50 -14.21
C LYS A 88 -7.82 28.41 -13.45
N SER A 89 -8.04 28.11 -12.17
CA SER A 89 -9.01 28.85 -11.35
C SER A 89 -8.53 30.28 -11.07
N LEU A 90 -7.24 30.48 -10.83
CA LEU A 90 -6.65 31.81 -10.66
C LEU A 90 -6.82 32.67 -11.91
N LEU A 91 -6.42 32.15 -13.07
CA LEU A 91 -6.42 32.90 -14.33
C LEU A 91 -7.83 33.18 -14.85
N GLU A 92 -8.79 32.27 -14.65
CA GLU A 92 -10.17 32.48 -15.08
C GLU A 92 -10.94 33.45 -14.16
N LEU A 93 -10.59 33.51 -12.88
CA LEU A 93 -11.17 34.49 -11.94
C LEU A 93 -10.43 35.84 -11.97
N SER A 94 -9.13 35.84 -12.31
CA SER A 94 -8.28 37.02 -12.38
C SER A 94 -7.17 36.85 -13.43
N GLY A 95 -7.48 37.18 -14.68
CA GLY A 95 -6.60 36.98 -15.83
C GLY A 95 -5.36 37.89 -15.88
N GLU A 96 -5.28 38.91 -15.01
CA GLU A 96 -4.17 39.86 -14.95
C GLU A 96 -2.97 39.34 -14.14
N LEU A 97 -3.16 38.28 -13.34
CA LEU A 97 -2.11 37.73 -12.48
C LEU A 97 -0.99 37.11 -13.31
N ARG A 98 0.27 37.47 -12.98
CA ARG A 98 1.44 36.77 -13.50
C ARG A 98 1.67 35.50 -12.70
N VAL A 99 1.49 34.37 -13.36
CA VAL A 99 1.59 33.03 -12.77
C VAL A 99 2.80 32.31 -13.34
N VAL A 100 3.68 31.84 -12.47
CA VAL A 100 4.85 31.02 -12.83
C VAL A 100 4.70 29.64 -12.23
N VAL A 101 4.86 28.60 -13.04
CA VAL A 101 4.82 27.20 -12.61
C VAL A 101 6.22 26.61 -12.70
N CYS A 102 6.74 26.10 -11.59
CA CYS A 102 8.03 25.38 -11.56
C CYS A 102 7.78 23.88 -11.36
N GLU A 103 8.31 23.06 -12.27
CA GLU A 103 8.26 21.60 -12.20
C GLU A 103 9.68 21.03 -12.15
N ALA A 104 9.92 20.10 -11.22
CA ALA A 104 11.25 19.54 -10.98
C ALA A 104 11.69 18.56 -12.09
N ARG A 105 10.72 17.90 -12.74
CA ARG A 105 10.94 16.94 -13.84
C ARG A 105 10.27 17.46 -15.13
N GLU A 106 9.85 16.56 -16.01
CA GLU A 106 8.97 16.89 -17.13
C GLU A 106 7.56 17.24 -16.66
N LEU A 107 6.83 18.00 -17.48
CA LEU A 107 5.46 18.44 -17.20
C LEU A 107 4.57 17.27 -16.80
N CYS A 108 3.87 17.37 -15.68
CA CYS A 108 2.90 16.39 -15.19
C CYS A 108 3.44 14.94 -15.03
N SER A 109 4.77 14.76 -14.95
CA SER A 109 5.42 13.43 -14.90
C SER A 109 5.37 12.73 -13.53
N GLY A 110 4.96 13.44 -12.48
CA GLY A 110 4.83 12.93 -11.10
C GLY A 110 3.59 12.05 -10.88
N ALA A 111 3.04 12.05 -9.66
CA ALA A 111 1.93 11.16 -9.26
C ALA A 111 0.71 11.19 -10.20
N THR A 112 0.38 12.34 -10.80
CA THR A 112 -0.70 12.47 -11.79
C THR A 112 -0.43 11.64 -13.04
N GLY A 113 0.79 11.64 -13.57
CA GLY A 113 1.16 10.85 -14.75
C GLY A 113 1.46 9.38 -14.47
N ARG A 114 1.19 8.87 -13.25
CA ARG A 114 1.66 7.55 -12.79
C ARG A 114 0.60 6.72 -12.06
N ASN A 115 -0.61 7.21 -11.85
CA ASN A 115 -1.70 6.46 -11.17
C ASN A 115 -2.44 5.51 -12.13
N GLY A 116 -3.53 4.88 -11.67
CA GLY A 116 -4.34 3.97 -12.50
C GLY A 116 -5.42 4.61 -13.36
N GLY A 117 -5.54 5.94 -13.41
CA GLY A 117 -6.55 6.63 -14.23
C GLY A 117 -7.99 6.55 -13.70
N HIS A 118 -8.20 6.21 -12.43
CA HIS A 118 -9.52 6.11 -11.80
C HIS A 118 -10.01 7.46 -11.29
N ILE A 119 -11.26 7.82 -11.58
CA ILE A 119 -12.04 8.82 -10.85
C ILE A 119 -13.03 8.06 -9.96
N LYS A 120 -12.49 7.39 -8.95
CA LYS A 120 -13.26 6.50 -8.09
C LYS A 120 -13.29 7.04 -6.67
N SER A 121 -14.49 7.26 -6.16
CA SER A 121 -14.77 7.42 -4.74
C SER A 121 -15.52 6.17 -4.30
N THR A 122 -15.21 5.62 -3.14
CA THR A 122 -15.95 4.50 -2.52
C THR A 122 -16.86 5.07 -1.43
N PRO A 123 -18.08 5.57 -1.73
CA PRO A 123 -18.78 6.45 -0.81
C PRO A 123 -19.27 5.72 0.45
N TYR A 124 -19.59 4.42 0.34
CA TYR A 124 -20.00 3.59 1.47
C TYR A 124 -18.86 3.43 2.49
N GLU A 125 -17.64 3.15 2.01
CA GLU A 125 -16.46 2.98 2.85
C GLU A 125 -16.02 4.32 3.46
N VAL A 126 -15.99 5.39 2.65
CA VAL A 126 -15.60 6.73 3.08
C VAL A 126 -16.53 7.23 4.19
N LEU A 127 -17.84 7.07 4.00
CA LEU A 127 -18.84 7.42 5.02
C LEU A 127 -18.60 6.63 6.30
N ALA A 128 -18.49 5.30 6.22
CA ALA A 128 -18.31 4.42 7.37
C ALA A 128 -17.01 4.74 8.14
N MET A 129 -15.90 4.89 7.42
CA MET A 129 -14.58 5.17 7.97
C MET A 129 -14.57 6.49 8.75
N PHE A 130 -15.14 7.56 8.20
CA PHE A 130 -15.05 8.87 8.81
C PHE A 130 -16.19 9.18 9.78
N ARG A 131 -17.37 8.57 9.62
CA ARG A 131 -18.48 8.75 10.58
C ARG A 131 -18.04 8.40 12.00
N ALA A 132 -17.31 7.30 12.16
CA ALA A 132 -16.79 6.86 13.46
C ALA A 132 -15.85 7.88 14.12
N LYS A 133 -15.24 8.79 13.34
CA LYS A 133 -14.23 9.76 13.80
C LYS A 133 -14.77 11.17 13.97
N MET A 134 -15.65 11.63 13.09
CA MET A 134 -16.09 13.03 13.03
C MET A 134 -17.60 13.23 12.98
N GLY A 135 -18.38 12.15 13.09
CA GLY A 135 -19.82 12.20 12.97
C GLY A 135 -20.32 12.12 11.52
N PRO A 136 -21.59 11.75 11.33
CA PRO A 136 -22.13 11.42 10.02
C PRO A 136 -22.27 12.62 9.09
N GLU A 137 -22.56 13.83 9.60
CA GLU A 137 -22.75 15.02 8.77
C GLU A 137 -21.46 15.42 8.05
N LYS A 138 -20.34 15.42 8.79
CA LYS A 138 -19.01 15.73 8.25
C LYS A 138 -18.52 14.66 7.28
N ALA A 139 -18.73 13.38 7.63
CA ALA A 139 -18.40 12.27 6.74
C ALA A 139 -19.22 12.31 5.45
N THR A 140 -20.51 12.66 5.53
CA THR A 140 -21.39 12.85 4.36
C THR A 140 -20.90 13.99 3.47
N LYS A 141 -20.56 15.15 4.06
CA LYS A 141 -20.01 16.29 3.30
C LYS A 141 -18.73 15.89 2.55
N LEU A 142 -17.89 15.09 3.19
CA LEU A 142 -16.64 14.59 2.60
C LEU A 142 -16.88 13.62 1.44
N ALA A 143 -17.79 12.65 1.62
CA ALA A 143 -18.15 11.71 0.57
C ALA A 143 -18.73 12.42 -0.65
N ARG A 144 -19.63 13.41 -0.43
CA ARG A 144 -20.16 14.27 -1.51
C ARG A 144 -19.07 15.08 -2.21
N PHE A 145 -18.10 15.60 -1.46
CA PHE A 145 -16.96 16.31 -2.03
C PHE A 145 -16.13 15.41 -2.95
N GLN A 146 -15.76 14.21 -2.51
CA GLN A 146 -15.05 13.25 -3.36
C GLN A 146 -15.87 12.89 -4.60
N ARG A 147 -17.14 12.54 -4.42
CA ARG A 147 -18.06 12.15 -5.50
C ARG A 147 -18.24 13.22 -6.57
N SER A 148 -18.27 14.50 -6.16
CA SER A 148 -18.44 15.63 -7.08
C SER A 148 -17.32 15.76 -8.12
N HIS A 149 -16.13 15.18 -7.85
CA HIS A 149 -15.02 15.19 -8.80
C HIS A 149 -15.36 14.50 -10.11
N LEU A 150 -16.21 13.46 -10.13
CA LEU A 150 -16.57 12.78 -11.36
C LEU A 150 -17.23 13.74 -12.36
N GLU A 151 -18.28 14.43 -11.93
CA GLU A 151 -19.01 15.35 -12.80
C GLU A 151 -18.18 16.58 -13.17
N ILE A 152 -17.33 17.04 -12.26
CA ILE A 152 -16.42 18.17 -12.51
C ILE A 152 -15.34 17.80 -13.53
N LEU A 153 -14.71 16.63 -13.40
CA LEU A 153 -13.68 16.18 -14.33
C LEU A 153 -14.27 15.78 -15.68
N LYS A 154 -15.51 15.27 -15.74
CA LYS A 154 -16.24 15.08 -17.00
C LYS A 154 -16.39 16.40 -17.77
N GLN A 155 -16.80 17.48 -17.09
CA GLN A 155 -16.88 18.81 -17.70
C GLN A 155 -15.53 19.32 -18.23
N VAL A 156 -14.43 19.04 -17.53
CA VAL A 156 -13.08 19.36 -18.00
C VAL A 156 -12.72 18.50 -19.22
N GLY A 157 -13.03 17.20 -19.18
CA GLY A 157 -12.82 16.26 -20.27
C GLY A 157 -13.58 16.60 -21.55
N GLU A 158 -14.77 17.21 -21.45
CA GLU A 158 -15.51 17.72 -22.61
C GLU A 158 -14.72 18.81 -23.39
N LYS A 159 -13.87 19.59 -22.69
CA LYS A 159 -12.98 20.58 -23.31
C LYS A 159 -11.63 20.00 -23.72
N VAL A 160 -11.29 18.82 -23.20
CA VAL A 160 -10.00 18.15 -23.41
C VAL A 160 -10.26 16.68 -23.80
N PRO A 161 -10.79 16.42 -25.01
CA PRO A 161 -11.25 15.09 -25.41
C PRO A 161 -10.14 14.02 -25.39
N GLN A 162 -8.89 14.42 -25.64
CA GLN A 162 -7.72 13.54 -25.52
C GLN A 162 -7.49 13.00 -24.10
N GLY A 163 -8.12 13.61 -23.08
CA GLY A 163 -8.11 13.14 -21.71
C GLY A 163 -8.93 11.87 -21.49
N GLU A 164 -9.71 11.41 -22.47
CA GLU A 164 -10.50 10.16 -22.42
C GLU A 164 -11.38 10.02 -21.17
N VAL A 165 -11.86 11.15 -20.62
CA VAL A 165 -12.67 11.15 -19.40
C VAL A 165 -14.03 10.53 -19.71
N ARG A 166 -14.40 9.52 -18.94
CA ARG A 166 -15.66 8.81 -19.10
C ARG A 166 -16.18 8.30 -17.77
N GLU A 167 -17.49 8.11 -17.70
CA GLU A 167 -18.15 7.38 -16.62
C GLU A 167 -18.10 5.88 -16.90
N VAL A 168 -17.89 5.07 -15.87
CA VAL A 168 -17.74 3.62 -15.96
C VAL A 168 -18.54 2.93 -14.85
N GLN A 169 -18.95 1.69 -15.11
CA GLN A 169 -19.43 0.80 -14.06
C GLN A 169 -18.22 0.27 -13.29
N THR A 170 -18.12 0.56 -11.99
CA THR A 170 -17.11 -0.04 -11.13
C THR A 170 -17.70 -1.15 -10.29
N VAL A 171 -16.91 -2.18 -10.02
CA VAL A 171 -17.26 -3.25 -9.08
C VAL A 171 -16.12 -3.52 -8.10
N ASP A 172 -16.46 -3.57 -6.82
CA ASP A 172 -15.56 -4.01 -5.76
C ASP A 172 -15.81 -5.50 -5.53
N LEU A 173 -14.84 -6.34 -5.86
CA LEU A 173 -14.90 -7.80 -5.81
C LEU A 173 -14.23 -8.28 -4.53
N PHE A 174 -14.96 -8.99 -3.68
CA PHE A 174 -14.49 -9.41 -2.37
C PHE A 174 -14.02 -10.87 -2.42
N THR A 175 -12.84 -11.14 -1.86
CA THR A 175 -12.35 -12.53 -1.70
C THR A 175 -12.74 -13.15 -0.36
N GLU A 176 -13.05 -12.33 0.64
CA GLU A 176 -13.35 -12.76 2.00
C GLU A 176 -14.80 -12.42 2.38
N LYS A 177 -15.49 -13.39 2.98
CA LYS A 177 -16.91 -13.26 3.32
C LYS A 177 -17.16 -12.17 4.37
N ASP A 178 -16.31 -12.08 5.38
CA ASP A 178 -16.46 -11.10 6.47
C ASP A 178 -16.34 -9.66 5.94
N ASP A 179 -15.43 -9.42 4.99
CA ASP A 179 -15.25 -8.11 4.35
C ASP A 179 -16.46 -7.76 3.45
N PHE A 180 -17.01 -8.75 2.73
CA PHE A 180 -18.22 -8.55 1.93
C PHE A 180 -19.43 -8.21 2.80
N GLU A 181 -19.69 -8.99 3.87
CA GLU A 181 -20.79 -8.73 4.80
C GLU A 181 -20.66 -7.36 5.49
N LYS A 182 -19.42 -6.92 5.74
CA LYS A 182 -19.15 -5.56 6.23
C LYS A 182 -19.54 -4.51 5.19
N ALA A 183 -19.11 -4.66 3.95
CA ALA A 183 -19.45 -3.74 2.87
C ALA A 183 -20.97 -3.65 2.63
N GLN A 184 -21.70 -4.76 2.73
CA GLN A 184 -23.16 -4.77 2.66
C GLN A 184 -23.79 -3.86 3.72
N ARG A 185 -23.33 -3.93 4.98
CA ARG A 185 -23.82 -3.07 6.07
C ARG A 185 -23.49 -1.59 5.81
N GLU A 186 -22.30 -1.31 5.29
CA GLU A 186 -21.87 0.05 4.96
C GLU A 186 -22.69 0.65 3.81
N VAL A 187 -23.08 -0.17 2.81
CA VAL A 187 -23.99 0.24 1.73
C VAL A 187 -25.39 0.58 2.27
N GLU A 188 -25.95 -0.24 3.17
CA GLU A 188 -27.24 0.07 3.79
C GLU A 188 -27.21 1.36 4.61
N GLU A 189 -26.10 1.61 5.31
CA GLU A 189 -25.89 2.87 6.02
C GLU A 189 -25.77 4.07 5.07
N MET A 190 -25.02 3.91 3.97
CA MET A 190 -24.85 4.95 2.97
C MET A 190 -26.18 5.42 2.40
N LYS A 191 -27.12 4.50 2.13
CA LYS A 191 -28.47 4.83 1.61
C LYS A 191 -29.24 5.79 2.52
N VAL A 192 -28.98 5.77 3.83
CA VAL A 192 -29.64 6.67 4.80
C VAL A 192 -29.09 8.09 4.71
N TRP A 193 -27.77 8.24 4.56
CA TRP A 193 -27.09 9.55 4.63
C TRP A 193 -26.89 10.21 3.26
N ILE A 194 -26.80 9.41 2.20
CA ILE A 194 -26.53 9.82 0.82
C ILE A 194 -27.50 9.08 -0.13
N PRO A 195 -28.82 9.29 -0.01
CA PRO A 195 -29.84 8.56 -0.78
C PRO A 195 -29.75 8.80 -2.29
N GLU A 196 -29.08 9.86 -2.73
CA GLU A 196 -28.82 10.15 -4.14
C GLU A 196 -27.78 9.20 -4.76
N GLU A 197 -26.90 8.58 -3.96
CA GLU A 197 -25.89 7.63 -4.45
C GLU A 197 -26.44 6.21 -4.54
N ARG A 198 -26.09 5.52 -5.63
CA ARG A 198 -26.57 4.16 -5.90
C ARG A 198 -25.41 3.18 -5.87
N ALA A 199 -25.52 2.19 -5.00
CA ALA A 199 -24.66 1.02 -4.96
C ALA A 199 -25.53 -0.25 -4.92
N PHE A 200 -25.11 -1.26 -5.67
CA PHE A 200 -25.80 -2.53 -5.81
C PHE A 200 -24.94 -3.63 -5.18
N VAL A 201 -25.52 -4.33 -4.21
CA VAL A 201 -24.94 -5.54 -3.62
C VAL A 201 -25.22 -6.70 -4.57
N LEU A 202 -24.19 -7.44 -4.92
CA LEU A 202 -24.26 -8.61 -5.81
C LEU A 202 -23.73 -9.82 -5.06
N GLU A 203 -24.56 -10.84 -4.93
CA GLU A 203 -24.15 -12.12 -4.35
C GLU A 203 -23.23 -12.88 -5.31
N ALA A 204 -22.58 -13.93 -4.80
CA ALA A 204 -21.55 -14.68 -5.52
C ALA A 204 -21.99 -15.17 -6.92
N ASP A 205 -23.23 -15.66 -7.09
CA ASP A 205 -23.73 -16.12 -8.40
C ASP A 205 -23.99 -14.96 -9.37
N GLU A 206 -24.45 -13.81 -8.85
CA GLU A 206 -24.75 -12.62 -9.64
C GLU A 206 -23.45 -12.01 -10.19
N VAL A 207 -22.44 -11.86 -9.33
CA VAL A 207 -21.15 -11.30 -9.74
C VAL A 207 -20.42 -12.21 -10.74
N ARG A 208 -20.47 -13.54 -10.54
CA ARG A 208 -19.92 -14.51 -11.52
C ARG A 208 -20.60 -14.40 -12.88
N LYS A 209 -21.93 -14.30 -12.89
CA LYS A 209 -22.71 -14.19 -14.13
C LYS A 209 -22.49 -12.87 -14.86
N GLU A 210 -22.45 -11.75 -14.15
CA GLU A 210 -22.37 -10.41 -14.76
C GLU A 210 -20.95 -10.01 -15.17
N PHE A 211 -19.95 -10.41 -14.38
CA PHE A 211 -18.57 -9.98 -14.58
C PHE A 211 -17.64 -11.09 -15.08
N GLY A 212 -18.07 -12.36 -15.09
CA GLY A 212 -17.23 -13.46 -15.56
C GLY A 212 -16.02 -13.72 -14.65
N VAL A 213 -16.21 -13.55 -13.34
CA VAL A 213 -15.23 -13.92 -12.32
C VAL A 213 -15.45 -15.37 -11.86
N ASN A 214 -14.48 -15.95 -11.17
CA ASN A 214 -14.55 -17.31 -10.66
C ASN A 214 -14.97 -17.41 -9.18
N GLU A 215 -14.87 -18.62 -8.62
CA GLU A 215 -15.28 -18.95 -7.25
C GLU A 215 -14.45 -18.29 -6.15
N LEU A 216 -13.31 -17.66 -6.48
CA LEU A 216 -12.52 -16.90 -5.50
C LEU A 216 -13.26 -15.64 -5.01
N ILE A 217 -14.25 -15.16 -5.78
CA ILE A 217 -15.05 -14.00 -5.41
C ILE A 217 -16.34 -14.46 -4.71
N VAL A 218 -16.51 -13.97 -3.48
CA VAL A 218 -17.65 -14.32 -2.61
C VAL A 218 -18.83 -13.34 -2.72
N GLY A 219 -18.61 -12.19 -3.35
CA GLY A 219 -19.62 -11.16 -3.59
C GLY A 219 -19.02 -9.90 -4.20
N GLY A 220 -19.87 -8.95 -4.58
CA GLY A 220 -19.44 -7.68 -5.15
C GLY A 220 -20.33 -6.50 -4.82
N ILE A 221 -19.77 -5.30 -4.84
CA ILE A 221 -20.52 -4.04 -4.75
C ILE A 221 -20.30 -3.25 -6.04
N SER A 222 -21.37 -3.04 -6.83
CA SER A 222 -21.31 -2.31 -8.11
C SER A 222 -21.89 -0.90 -7.96
N TYR A 223 -21.22 0.11 -8.53
CA TYR A 223 -21.65 1.52 -8.52
C TYR A 223 -21.01 2.32 -9.67
N SER A 224 -21.31 3.62 -9.76
CA SER A 224 -20.75 4.51 -10.78
C SER A 224 -19.41 5.11 -10.33
N ALA A 225 -18.44 5.11 -11.24
CA ALA A 225 -17.15 5.80 -11.10
C ALA A 225 -16.74 6.42 -12.45
N GLY A 226 -15.53 6.95 -12.54
CA GLY A 226 -14.97 7.40 -13.81
C GLY A 226 -13.59 6.81 -14.12
N ALA A 227 -13.20 6.96 -15.37
CA ALA A 227 -11.87 6.63 -15.86
C ALA A 227 -11.38 7.75 -16.79
N LEU A 228 -10.06 7.95 -16.86
CA LEU A 228 -9.45 8.93 -17.75
C LEU A 228 -8.03 8.52 -18.18
N TRP A 229 -7.45 9.26 -19.11
CA TRP A 229 -6.01 9.40 -19.31
C TRP A 229 -5.50 10.63 -18.54
N PRO A 230 -4.89 10.45 -17.35
CA PRO A 230 -4.49 11.54 -16.46
C PRO A 230 -3.57 12.58 -17.11
N TYR A 231 -2.52 12.10 -17.74
CA TYR A 231 -1.50 12.94 -18.35
C TYR A 231 -2.07 13.80 -19.48
N ARG A 232 -2.86 13.22 -20.38
CA ARG A 232 -3.48 13.94 -21.51
C ARG A 232 -4.51 14.97 -21.06
N LEU A 233 -5.31 14.66 -20.04
CA LEU A 233 -6.26 15.62 -19.47
C LEU A 233 -5.52 16.86 -18.95
N VAL A 234 -4.52 16.66 -18.09
CA VAL A 234 -3.82 17.77 -17.44
C VAL A 234 -2.92 18.54 -18.41
N THR A 235 -2.22 17.86 -19.32
CA THR A 235 -1.43 18.56 -20.35
C THR A 235 -2.29 19.31 -21.34
N GLY A 236 -3.51 18.83 -21.65
CA GLY A 236 -4.47 19.60 -22.44
C GLY A 236 -5.00 20.84 -21.74
N VAL A 237 -5.22 20.77 -20.42
CA VAL A 237 -5.53 21.98 -19.62
C VAL A 237 -4.37 22.97 -19.66
N TRP A 238 -3.13 22.51 -19.50
CA TRP A 238 -1.96 23.41 -19.58
C TRP A 238 -1.81 24.05 -20.96
N ASN A 239 -2.03 23.29 -22.04
CA ASN A 239 -2.01 23.83 -23.39
C ASN A 239 -3.05 24.94 -23.58
N ASP A 240 -4.31 24.68 -23.21
CA ASP A 240 -5.39 25.67 -23.28
C ASP A 240 -5.07 26.93 -22.45
N LEU A 241 -4.49 26.80 -21.26
CA LEU A 241 -4.12 27.94 -20.44
C LEU A 241 -2.99 28.77 -21.06
N LEU A 242 -1.96 28.14 -21.60
CA LEU A 242 -0.86 28.83 -22.28
C LEU A 242 -1.33 29.57 -23.53
N ASP A 243 -2.29 29.00 -24.27
CA ASP A 243 -2.88 29.64 -25.45
C ASP A 243 -3.73 30.87 -25.08
N ARG A 244 -4.43 30.84 -23.94
CA ARG A 244 -5.33 31.93 -23.50
C ARG A 244 -4.65 33.03 -22.69
N PHE A 245 -3.60 32.72 -21.94
CA PHE A 245 -3.03 33.63 -20.95
C PHE A 245 -1.53 33.84 -21.15
N SER A 246 -1.16 34.97 -21.76
CA SER A 246 0.24 35.36 -21.95
C SER A 246 0.97 35.69 -20.63
N THR A 247 0.25 35.82 -19.52
CA THR A 247 0.77 36.05 -18.17
C THR A 247 1.17 34.74 -17.45
N LEU A 248 0.87 33.57 -18.05
CA LEU A 248 1.27 32.27 -17.56
C LEU A 248 2.61 31.84 -18.18
N SER A 249 3.52 31.32 -17.35
CA SER A 249 4.74 30.65 -17.79
C SER A 249 4.97 29.35 -17.02
N ILE A 250 5.49 28.34 -17.70
CA ILE A 250 5.78 27.03 -17.12
C ILE A 250 7.25 26.68 -17.39
N HIS A 251 7.96 26.26 -16.35
CA HIS A 251 9.37 25.90 -16.40
C HIS A 251 9.55 24.49 -15.83
N THR A 252 9.80 23.54 -16.73
CA THR A 252 10.13 22.14 -16.39
C THR A 252 11.62 21.98 -16.14
N ASN A 253 12.01 20.85 -15.55
CA ASN A 253 13.39 20.59 -15.10
C ASN A 253 13.96 21.74 -14.25
N THR A 254 13.10 22.39 -13.49
CA THR A 254 13.37 23.57 -12.67
C THR A 254 13.01 23.25 -11.22
N PRO A 255 13.80 22.38 -10.55
CA PRO A 255 13.54 22.03 -9.16
C PRO A 255 13.67 23.28 -8.27
N VAL A 256 12.64 23.54 -7.46
CA VAL A 256 12.72 24.51 -6.38
C VAL A 256 13.45 23.87 -5.22
N GLU A 257 14.52 24.52 -4.76
CA GLU A 257 15.37 24.03 -3.68
C GLU A 257 14.99 24.61 -2.32
N SER A 258 14.47 25.85 -2.30
CA SER A 258 14.02 26.48 -1.07
C SER A 258 13.01 27.60 -1.32
N VAL A 259 12.17 27.83 -0.31
CA VAL A 259 11.24 28.95 -0.21
C VAL A 259 11.53 29.66 1.10
N SER A 260 11.76 30.97 1.04
CA SER A 260 12.01 31.80 2.21
C SER A 260 11.10 33.03 2.20
N GLN A 261 10.63 33.43 3.37
CA GLN A 261 9.88 34.67 3.55
C GLN A 261 10.86 35.81 3.87
N GLU A 262 10.79 36.92 3.13
CA GLU A 262 11.55 38.13 3.42
C GLU A 262 10.88 38.91 4.58
N LEU A 263 11.68 39.35 5.55
CA LEU A 263 11.22 40.18 6.66
C LEU A 263 11.21 41.65 6.21
N GLY A 264 10.05 42.18 5.82
CA GLY A 264 9.91 43.58 5.39
C GLY A 264 8.53 43.91 4.83
N SER A 265 8.34 45.15 4.39
CA SER A 265 7.08 45.70 3.84
C SER A 265 6.92 45.48 2.32
N SER A 266 7.73 44.59 1.71
CA SER A 266 7.66 44.32 0.27
C SER A 266 6.34 43.63 -0.10
N PRO A 267 5.69 44.00 -1.21
CA PRO A 267 4.54 43.26 -1.72
C PRO A 267 4.92 41.82 -2.12
N TYR A 268 6.18 41.57 -2.51
CA TYR A 268 6.71 40.24 -2.77
C TYR A 268 7.38 39.68 -1.51
N ALA A 269 6.57 39.13 -0.61
CA ALA A 269 7.02 38.64 0.68
C ALA A 269 7.83 37.33 0.60
N TYR A 270 7.84 36.64 -0.54
CA TYR A 270 8.48 35.33 -0.68
C TYR A 270 9.54 35.32 -1.78
N THR A 271 10.61 34.59 -1.50
CA THR A 271 11.70 34.33 -2.43
C THR A 271 11.80 32.82 -2.67
N VAL A 272 11.67 32.42 -3.93
CA VAL A 272 11.75 31.05 -4.42
C VAL A 272 13.09 30.86 -5.11
N LYS A 273 13.90 29.93 -4.62
CA LYS A 273 15.22 29.63 -5.18
C LYS A 273 15.20 28.32 -5.95
N THR A 274 15.78 28.36 -7.14
CA THR A 274 16.06 27.22 -8.01
C THR A 274 17.57 27.15 -8.23
N LEU A 275 18.06 26.08 -8.86
CA LEU A 275 19.49 25.91 -9.15
C LEU A 275 20.09 27.07 -9.98
N HIS A 276 19.30 27.69 -10.84
CA HIS A 276 19.78 28.67 -11.83
C HIS A 276 19.18 30.07 -11.71
N ALA A 277 18.14 30.25 -10.88
CA ALA A 277 17.43 31.52 -10.77
C ALA A 277 16.79 31.71 -9.39
N THR A 278 16.55 32.98 -9.05
CA THR A 278 15.80 33.39 -7.87
C THR A 278 14.61 34.24 -8.32
N LEU A 279 13.41 33.90 -7.83
CA LEU A 279 12.15 34.53 -8.19
C LEU A 279 11.48 35.09 -6.93
N LYS A 280 11.03 36.35 -6.98
CA LYS A 280 10.24 36.97 -5.91
C LYS A 280 8.75 36.86 -6.21
N THR A 281 7.94 36.62 -5.18
CA THR A 281 6.50 36.44 -5.34
C THR A 281 5.68 36.87 -4.14
N ARG A 282 4.40 37.20 -4.37
CA ARG A 282 3.42 37.49 -3.31
C ARG A 282 2.86 36.20 -2.72
N HIS A 283 2.57 35.23 -3.59
CA HIS A 283 2.04 33.94 -3.18
C HIS A 283 2.90 32.77 -3.66
N VAL A 284 3.09 31.78 -2.79
CA VAL A 284 3.71 30.50 -3.13
C VAL A 284 2.72 29.37 -2.84
N ILE A 285 2.51 28.49 -3.82
CA ILE A 285 1.58 27.37 -3.75
C ILE A 285 2.35 26.06 -3.90
N HIS A 286 2.34 25.25 -2.84
CA HIS A 286 2.94 23.92 -2.81
C HIS A 286 1.93 22.88 -3.31
N ALA A 287 2.05 22.50 -4.58
CA ALA A 287 1.24 21.48 -5.26
C ALA A 287 2.04 20.20 -5.57
N THR A 288 3.03 19.89 -4.72
CA THR A 288 4.01 18.80 -4.93
C THR A 288 3.62 17.48 -4.26
N ASN A 289 2.36 17.34 -3.79
CA ASN A 289 1.83 16.16 -3.12
C ASN A 289 2.81 15.60 -2.05
N ALA A 290 3.30 14.37 -2.20
CA ALA A 290 4.19 13.70 -1.25
C ALA A 290 5.47 14.50 -0.94
N TYR A 291 5.96 15.30 -1.89
CA TYR A 291 7.21 16.04 -1.78
C TYR A 291 7.07 17.39 -1.05
N ALA A 292 5.86 17.80 -0.66
CA ALA A 292 5.64 19.05 0.06
C ALA A 292 6.53 19.23 1.32
N PRO A 293 6.81 18.19 2.13
CA PRO A 293 7.70 18.31 3.31
C PRO A 293 9.16 18.60 3.00
N HIS A 294 9.58 18.53 1.72
CA HIS A 294 10.92 18.94 1.27
C HIS A 294 11.09 20.43 1.53
N LEU A 295 10.14 21.22 1.01
CA LEU A 295 10.13 22.69 1.07
C LEU A 295 9.46 23.20 2.34
N VAL A 296 8.44 22.50 2.84
CA VAL A 296 7.64 22.91 4.00
C VAL A 296 8.00 22.05 5.21
N GLN A 297 9.01 22.49 5.96
CA GLN A 297 9.57 21.71 7.07
C GLN A 297 8.56 21.35 8.16
N SER A 298 7.53 22.18 8.38
CA SER A 298 6.47 21.91 9.36
C SER A 298 5.54 20.74 8.98
N LEU A 299 5.61 20.25 7.74
CA LEU A 299 4.87 19.07 7.30
C LEU A 299 5.66 17.77 7.47
N ARG A 300 6.94 17.84 7.86
CA ARG A 300 7.75 16.65 8.13
C ARG A 300 7.15 15.89 9.31
N GLY A 301 7.03 14.58 9.16
CA GLY A 301 6.33 13.74 10.14
C GLY A 301 4.80 13.89 10.12
N CYS A 302 4.20 14.84 9.38
CA CYS A 302 2.74 14.89 9.16
C CYS A 302 2.33 14.29 7.81
N LEU A 303 3.27 14.23 6.87
CA LEU A 303 3.08 13.77 5.52
C LEU A 303 4.33 12.96 5.12
N THR A 304 4.12 11.76 4.60
CA THR A 304 5.19 10.86 4.15
C THR A 304 4.91 10.30 2.77
N GLY A 305 5.97 9.96 2.05
CA GLY A 305 5.91 9.32 0.75
C GLY A 305 5.71 7.81 0.89
N ALA A 306 5.03 7.19 -0.07
CA ALA A 306 5.01 5.74 -0.19
C ALA A 306 5.14 5.32 -1.66
N LEU A 307 6.00 4.35 -1.92
CA LEU A 307 6.17 3.78 -3.25
C LEU A 307 4.98 2.85 -3.58
N ALA A 308 4.36 3.05 -4.73
CA ALA A 308 3.31 2.22 -5.27
C ALA A 308 3.66 1.70 -6.66
N HIS A 309 3.09 0.57 -7.04
CA HIS A 309 3.39 -0.15 -8.26
C HIS A 309 2.18 -0.18 -9.18
N MET A 310 2.46 -0.11 -10.47
CA MET A 310 1.48 -0.11 -11.53
C MET A 310 1.95 -0.96 -12.70
N SER A 311 0.99 -1.48 -13.46
CA SER A 311 1.23 -2.14 -14.73
C SER A 311 0.14 -1.79 -15.75
N ALA A 312 0.53 -1.82 -17.01
CA ALA A 312 -0.36 -1.84 -18.16
C ALA A 312 -0.30 -3.25 -18.74
N GLN A 313 -1.44 -3.90 -18.87
CA GLN A 313 -1.52 -5.30 -19.32
C GLN A 313 -2.56 -5.47 -20.41
N ARG A 314 -2.19 -6.16 -21.49
CA ARG A 314 -3.16 -6.62 -22.47
C ARG A 314 -4.01 -7.71 -21.82
N PRO A 315 -5.35 -7.56 -21.79
CA PRO A 315 -6.21 -8.63 -21.28
C PRO A 315 -6.04 -9.92 -22.10
N GLY A 316 -6.33 -11.06 -21.48
CA GLY A 316 -6.35 -12.34 -22.19
C GLY A 316 -7.46 -12.40 -23.25
N ALA A 317 -7.31 -13.29 -24.24
CA ALA A 317 -8.18 -13.35 -25.41
C ALA A 317 -9.65 -13.68 -25.11
N SER A 318 -9.93 -14.29 -23.96
CA SER A 318 -11.29 -14.63 -23.53
C SER A 318 -11.88 -13.61 -22.56
N PHE A 319 -11.07 -12.64 -22.10
CA PHE A 319 -11.45 -11.70 -21.04
C PHE A 319 -12.76 -10.97 -21.41
N PRO A 320 -13.75 -10.90 -20.50
CA PRO A 320 -15.03 -10.27 -20.78
C PRO A 320 -14.86 -8.84 -21.30
N SER A 321 -15.29 -8.60 -22.54
CA SER A 321 -15.18 -7.27 -23.14
C SER A 321 -16.06 -6.28 -22.38
N SER A 322 -15.47 -5.15 -21.99
CA SER A 322 -16.20 -3.99 -21.48
C SER A 322 -16.03 -2.75 -22.35
N HIS A 323 -15.22 -2.82 -23.42
CA HIS A 323 -14.88 -1.71 -24.31
C HIS A 323 -14.39 -0.45 -23.54
N GLY A 324 -13.73 -0.65 -22.39
CA GLY A 324 -13.28 0.43 -21.51
C GLY A 324 -14.37 1.04 -20.60
N GLY A 325 -15.56 0.44 -20.57
CA GLY A 325 -16.71 0.87 -19.77
C GLY A 325 -16.75 0.33 -18.35
N ARG A 326 -15.73 -0.44 -17.92
CA ARG A 326 -15.65 -1.01 -16.56
C ARG A 326 -14.33 -0.71 -15.85
N SER A 327 -14.42 -0.69 -14.53
CA SER A 327 -13.30 -0.72 -13.59
C SER A 327 -13.57 -1.71 -12.46
N TRP A 328 -12.51 -2.16 -11.79
CA TRP A 328 -12.59 -3.14 -10.72
C TRP A 328 -11.73 -2.72 -9.54
N SER A 329 -12.15 -3.14 -8.34
CA SER A 329 -11.23 -3.34 -7.24
C SER A 329 -11.30 -4.77 -6.75
N ILE A 330 -10.14 -5.33 -6.41
CA ILE A 330 -10.04 -6.65 -5.81
C ILE A 330 -9.73 -6.43 -4.34
N VAL A 331 -10.69 -6.72 -3.46
CA VAL A 331 -10.61 -6.48 -2.02
C VAL A 331 -10.24 -7.77 -1.31
N TYR A 332 -9.12 -7.75 -0.59
CA TYR A 332 -8.57 -8.89 0.15
C TYR A 332 -7.97 -8.44 1.49
N ASN A 333 -7.76 -9.33 2.44
CA ASN A 333 -7.22 -8.93 3.73
C ASN A 333 -5.70 -9.21 3.87
N PRO A 334 -4.86 -8.23 4.24
CA PRO A 334 -5.11 -6.79 4.22
C PRO A 334 -4.82 -6.20 2.82
N GLY A 335 -5.71 -5.34 2.31
CA GLY A 335 -5.46 -4.51 1.14
C GLY A 335 -6.48 -4.60 0.01
N PHE A 336 -6.11 -4.00 -1.11
CA PHE A 336 -6.88 -4.11 -2.34
C PHE A 336 -6.00 -3.77 -3.54
N ASP A 337 -6.45 -4.19 -4.72
CA ASP A 337 -5.95 -3.71 -6.01
C ASP A 337 -7.04 -2.94 -6.74
N TYR A 338 -6.64 -2.11 -7.70
CA TYR A 338 -7.54 -1.29 -8.49
C TYR A 338 -7.18 -1.35 -9.98
N VAL A 339 -8.20 -1.44 -10.82
CA VAL A 339 -8.05 -1.72 -12.26
C VAL A 339 -9.01 -0.87 -13.07
N THR A 340 -8.51 -0.14 -14.07
CA THR A 340 -9.36 0.42 -15.14
C THR A 340 -9.00 -0.24 -16.45
N GLN A 341 -9.96 -0.35 -17.36
CA GLN A 341 -9.69 -0.69 -18.75
C GLN A 341 -9.73 0.56 -19.61
N ARG A 342 -8.72 0.77 -20.47
CA ARG A 342 -8.76 1.77 -21.55
C ARG A 342 -9.88 1.46 -22.55
N PRO A 343 -10.38 2.44 -23.32
CA PRO A 343 -11.18 2.14 -24.50
C PRO A 343 -10.40 1.26 -25.47
N ASP A 344 -11.11 0.50 -26.29
CA ASP A 344 -10.49 -0.31 -27.33
C ASP A 344 -9.74 0.56 -28.34
N ASN A 345 -8.67 -0.02 -28.90
CA ASN A 345 -7.86 0.65 -29.90
C ASN A 345 -8.61 0.73 -31.23
N SER A 346 -8.21 1.66 -32.10
CA SER A 346 -8.82 1.86 -33.43
C SER A 346 -8.67 0.65 -34.36
N ASP A 347 -7.72 -0.25 -34.09
CA ASP A 347 -7.53 -1.52 -34.81
C ASP A 347 -8.44 -2.66 -34.31
N GLY A 348 -9.32 -2.37 -33.34
CA GLY A 348 -10.25 -3.33 -32.75
C GLY A 348 -9.64 -4.20 -31.65
N THR A 349 -8.37 -3.97 -31.28
CA THR A 349 -7.78 -4.68 -30.13
C THR A 349 -8.31 -4.15 -28.80
N PRO A 350 -8.51 -5.00 -27.78
CA PRO A 350 -9.00 -4.57 -26.49
C PRO A 350 -8.10 -3.52 -25.85
N GLY A 351 -8.71 -2.54 -25.17
CA GLY A 351 -7.97 -1.58 -24.38
C GLY A 351 -7.19 -2.26 -23.25
N ASP A 352 -5.95 -1.80 -23.03
CA ASP A 352 -5.09 -2.34 -21.98
C ASP A 352 -5.67 -2.04 -20.57
N LEU A 353 -5.44 -2.96 -19.64
CA LEU A 353 -5.81 -2.87 -18.23
C LEU A 353 -4.72 -2.15 -17.44
N MET A 354 -5.09 -1.11 -16.72
CA MET A 354 -4.22 -0.33 -15.84
C MET A 354 -4.39 -0.83 -14.41
N ILE A 355 -3.48 -1.67 -13.96
CA ILE A 355 -3.59 -2.41 -12.70
C ILE A 355 -2.59 -1.84 -11.70
N GLY A 356 -3.10 -1.32 -10.59
CA GLY A 356 -2.32 -0.86 -9.45
C GLY A 356 -2.69 -1.60 -8.18
N GLY A 357 -1.77 -1.65 -7.21
CA GLY A 357 -1.99 -2.37 -5.96
C GLY A 357 -0.75 -3.13 -5.53
N GLY A 358 -0.93 -4.29 -4.92
CA GLY A 358 0.15 -5.14 -4.42
C GLY A 358 0.96 -4.51 -3.28
N PHE A 359 0.50 -3.40 -2.69
CA PHE A 359 1.21 -2.66 -1.65
C PHE A 359 1.51 -3.56 -0.44
N PHE A 360 0.49 -4.27 0.05
CA PHE A 360 0.59 -5.24 1.15
C PHE A 360 1.22 -6.58 0.74
N ARG A 361 1.57 -6.75 -0.55
CA ARG A 361 2.25 -7.93 -1.08
C ARG A 361 3.76 -7.74 -1.20
N SER A 362 4.26 -6.58 -0.77
CA SER A 362 5.69 -6.35 -0.56
C SER A 362 6.24 -7.15 0.63
N ARG A 363 7.57 -7.21 0.75
CA ARG A 363 8.26 -8.12 1.68
C ARG A 363 7.89 -7.91 3.14
N GLN A 364 7.60 -6.66 3.53
CA GLN A 364 7.17 -6.31 4.88
C GLN A 364 5.73 -5.79 4.90
N GLN A 365 4.89 -6.31 4.00
CA GLN A 365 3.45 -6.01 3.96
C GLN A 365 3.17 -4.49 3.91
N GLY A 366 3.94 -3.77 3.08
CA GLY A 366 3.79 -2.34 2.85
C GLY A 366 4.70 -1.47 3.71
N LEU A 367 5.15 -1.95 4.88
CA LEU A 367 6.03 -1.18 5.75
C LEU A 367 7.36 -0.85 5.08
N ASP A 368 7.85 -1.68 4.18
CA ASP A 368 9.06 -1.47 3.38
C ASP A 368 8.86 -0.50 2.20
N GLN A 369 7.61 -0.08 1.92
CA GLN A 369 7.27 0.85 0.85
C GLN A 369 7.05 2.29 1.36
N ILE A 370 6.83 2.48 2.66
CA ILE A 370 6.61 3.80 3.27
C ILE A 370 7.95 4.49 3.59
N GLY A 371 8.01 5.81 3.37
CA GLY A 371 9.23 6.61 3.47
C GLY A 371 10.23 6.32 2.35
N VAL A 372 9.78 5.69 1.27
CA VAL A 372 10.58 5.42 0.06
C VAL A 372 10.25 6.49 -0.97
N TRP A 373 11.28 7.16 -1.48
CA TRP A 373 11.18 8.30 -2.39
C TRP A 373 11.77 8.02 -3.77
N ASP A 374 12.45 6.89 -3.93
CA ASP A 374 13.07 6.46 -5.17
C ASP A 374 12.06 5.69 -6.04
N ASP A 375 11.58 6.34 -7.09
CA ASP A 375 10.68 5.78 -8.10
C ASP A 375 11.43 5.33 -9.38
N SER A 376 12.76 5.17 -9.30
CA SER A 376 13.61 4.66 -10.41
C SER A 376 13.60 3.13 -10.55
N GLN A 377 13.08 2.41 -9.55
CA GLN A 377 13.06 0.95 -9.52
C GLN A 377 11.64 0.40 -9.37
N VAL A 378 11.47 -0.87 -9.76
CA VAL A 378 10.26 -1.66 -9.53
C VAL A 378 10.60 -2.80 -8.55
N HIS A 379 9.69 -3.11 -7.63
CA HIS A 379 9.87 -4.23 -6.70
C HIS A 379 9.15 -5.47 -7.21
N ALA A 380 9.83 -6.61 -7.16
CA ALA A 380 9.38 -7.85 -7.79
C ALA A 380 8.08 -8.41 -7.20
N LEU A 381 7.93 -8.43 -5.87
CA LEU A 381 6.75 -9.03 -5.24
C LEU A 381 5.45 -8.27 -5.55
N PRO A 382 5.37 -6.93 -5.37
CA PRO A 382 4.19 -6.18 -5.80
C PRO A 382 3.92 -6.31 -7.30
N LEU A 383 4.96 -6.29 -8.14
CA LEU A 383 4.81 -6.41 -9.59
C LEU A 383 4.24 -7.78 -10.00
N THR A 384 4.77 -8.86 -9.42
CA THR A 384 4.30 -10.23 -9.68
C THR A 384 2.84 -10.38 -9.29
N HIS A 385 2.46 -9.82 -8.15
CA HIS A 385 1.08 -9.80 -7.69
C HIS A 385 0.14 -9.07 -8.66
N ILE A 386 0.43 -7.81 -9.01
CA ILE A 386 -0.44 -7.04 -9.92
C ILE A 386 -0.49 -7.64 -11.33
N ARG A 387 0.54 -8.40 -11.74
CA ARG A 387 0.53 -9.18 -12.98
C ARG A 387 -0.36 -10.42 -12.90
N GLY A 388 -0.42 -11.09 -11.75
CA GLY A 388 -1.15 -12.34 -11.57
C GLY A 388 -2.62 -12.20 -11.17
N VAL A 389 -3.00 -11.09 -10.54
CA VAL A 389 -4.32 -10.97 -9.88
C VAL A 389 -5.51 -11.05 -10.84
N MET A 390 -5.47 -10.33 -11.97
CA MET A 390 -6.56 -10.35 -12.95
C MET A 390 -6.70 -11.70 -13.65
N PRO A 391 -5.61 -12.34 -14.15
CA PRO A 391 -5.70 -13.72 -14.60
C PRO A 391 -6.33 -14.64 -13.56
N ALA A 392 -5.85 -14.62 -12.31
CA ALA A 392 -6.29 -15.54 -11.27
C ALA A 392 -7.79 -15.47 -10.96
N ILE A 393 -8.41 -14.29 -11.07
CA ILE A 393 -9.83 -14.06 -10.74
C ILE A 393 -10.76 -14.35 -11.92
N PHE A 394 -10.26 -14.15 -13.13
CA PHE A 394 -11.07 -14.31 -14.34
C PHE A 394 -10.85 -15.66 -15.02
N GLU A 395 -9.98 -16.55 -14.54
CA GLU A 395 -9.92 -17.93 -15.04
C GLU A 395 -11.27 -18.66 -14.88
N PRO A 396 -11.80 -19.38 -15.90
CA PRO A 396 -11.21 -19.66 -17.21
C PRO A 396 -11.51 -18.60 -18.28
N GLN A 397 -12.34 -17.60 -17.97
CA GLN A 397 -12.65 -16.49 -18.88
C GLN A 397 -11.48 -15.55 -19.16
N TRP A 398 -10.30 -15.69 -18.56
CA TRP A 398 -9.14 -14.86 -18.91
C TRP A 398 -8.60 -15.20 -20.30
N GLY A 399 -8.34 -16.48 -20.55
CA GLY A 399 -7.80 -16.97 -21.83
C GLY A 399 -6.31 -16.66 -22.04
N GLY A 400 -5.76 -17.18 -23.14
CA GLY A 400 -4.34 -17.00 -23.50
C GLY A 400 -4.01 -15.63 -24.12
N GLY A 401 -2.73 -15.38 -24.36
CA GLY A 401 -2.27 -14.20 -25.13
C GLY A 401 -2.18 -12.88 -24.36
N SER A 402 -2.36 -12.89 -23.02
CA SER A 402 -2.12 -11.71 -22.19
C SER A 402 -0.64 -11.28 -22.25
N LYS A 403 -0.39 -9.98 -22.11
CA LYS A 403 0.96 -9.41 -22.19
C LYS A 403 1.13 -8.30 -21.18
N LEU A 404 2.24 -8.31 -20.45
CA LEU A 404 2.70 -7.14 -19.71
C LEU A 404 3.21 -6.10 -20.72
N VAL A 405 2.46 -5.01 -20.90
CA VAL A 405 2.82 -3.92 -21.83
C VAL A 405 3.83 -3.00 -21.17
N LYS A 406 3.62 -2.69 -19.89
CA LYS A 406 4.54 -1.85 -19.11
C LYS A 406 4.38 -2.05 -17.62
N ALA A 407 5.43 -1.76 -16.87
CA ALA A 407 5.41 -1.63 -15.42
C ALA A 407 6.11 -0.34 -14.99
N TRP A 408 5.62 0.30 -13.93
CA TRP A 408 6.22 1.49 -13.37
C TRP A 408 5.88 1.64 -11.90
N THR A 409 6.58 2.53 -11.22
CA THR A 409 6.32 2.89 -9.82
C THR A 409 5.97 4.36 -9.69
N GLY A 410 5.40 4.78 -8.57
CA GLY A 410 5.14 6.20 -8.29
C GLY A 410 5.07 6.47 -6.79
N ILE A 411 5.30 7.73 -6.41
CA ILE A 411 5.27 8.14 -4.99
C ILE A 411 3.90 8.74 -4.65
N LEU A 412 3.19 8.08 -3.73
CA LEU A 412 1.96 8.54 -3.09
C LEU A 412 2.29 9.39 -1.87
N GLY A 413 1.39 10.29 -1.47
CA GLY A 413 1.55 11.10 -0.26
C GLY A 413 0.49 10.74 0.78
N PHE A 414 0.93 10.30 1.97
CA PHE A 414 0.06 9.89 3.07
C PHE A 414 0.18 10.82 4.27
N THR A 415 -0.96 11.26 4.80
CA THR A 415 -1.06 11.97 6.09
C THR A 415 -1.49 11.01 7.19
N GLY A 416 -1.10 11.28 8.44
CA GLY A 416 -1.36 10.37 9.55
C GLY A 416 -2.83 10.18 9.93
N ASP A 417 -3.70 11.09 9.49
CA ASP A 417 -5.14 11.03 9.71
C ASP A 417 -5.95 10.80 8.43
N LEU A 418 -5.26 10.44 7.34
CA LEU A 418 -5.83 10.07 6.04
C LEU A 418 -6.74 11.13 5.40
N MET A 419 -6.50 12.43 5.65
CA MET A 419 -7.05 13.47 4.76
C MET A 419 -6.00 14.41 4.20
N PRO A 420 -6.27 14.98 3.01
CA PRO A 420 -5.44 16.02 2.44
C PRO A 420 -5.23 17.23 3.37
N LEU A 421 -4.12 17.93 3.14
CA LEU A 421 -3.81 19.22 3.73
C LEU A 421 -4.02 20.29 2.67
N VAL A 422 -5.01 21.16 2.86
CA VAL A 422 -5.41 22.19 1.89
C VAL A 422 -5.61 23.52 2.59
N GLY A 423 -4.83 24.53 2.23
CA GLY A 423 -4.99 25.88 2.75
C GLY A 423 -3.68 26.60 3.05
N ARG A 424 -3.77 27.67 3.84
CA ARG A 424 -2.65 28.53 4.20
C ARG A 424 -1.77 27.89 5.27
N LEU A 425 -0.46 27.85 5.07
CA LEU A 425 0.49 27.24 6.01
C LEU A 425 0.78 28.09 7.24
N ARG A 426 0.73 29.42 7.09
CA ARG A 426 1.01 30.38 8.17
C ARG A 426 -0.04 31.49 8.19
N PRO A 427 -0.58 31.85 9.36
CA PRO A 427 -1.38 33.06 9.50
C PRO A 427 -0.54 34.29 9.09
N SER A 428 -1.07 35.14 8.22
CA SER A 428 -0.48 36.43 7.88
C SER A 428 -1.52 37.52 8.12
N LYS A 429 -1.05 38.71 8.54
CA LYS A 429 -1.90 39.92 8.58
C LYS A 429 -2.11 40.49 7.18
N ASP A 430 -1.17 40.23 6.28
CA ASP A 430 -1.28 40.61 4.89
C ASP A 430 -2.08 39.55 4.12
N LYS A 431 -3.26 39.96 3.65
CA LYS A 431 -4.13 39.12 2.81
C LYS A 431 -3.58 38.98 1.39
N ASN A 432 -2.78 39.94 0.93
CA ASN A 432 -2.25 40.01 -0.44
C ASN A 432 -0.94 39.24 -0.64
N SER A 433 -0.49 38.47 0.36
CA SER A 433 0.63 37.56 0.26
C SER A 433 0.40 36.30 1.10
N GLY A 434 0.98 35.17 0.73
CA GLY A 434 0.81 33.93 1.51
C GLY A 434 1.52 32.68 0.96
N GLU A 435 1.77 31.74 1.86
CA GLU A 435 2.31 30.42 1.56
C GLU A 435 1.20 29.37 1.76
N TRP A 436 0.96 28.55 0.75
CA TRP A 436 -0.22 27.69 0.64
C TRP A 436 0.16 26.26 0.27
N VAL A 437 -0.65 25.29 0.64
CA VAL A 437 -0.43 23.87 0.29
C VAL A 437 -1.74 23.21 -0.13
N ALA A 438 -1.63 22.28 -1.09
CA ALA A 438 -2.63 21.26 -1.37
C ALA A 438 -1.89 19.94 -1.66
N ALA A 439 -1.84 19.04 -0.66
CA ALA A 439 -0.99 17.86 -0.69
C ALA A 439 -1.51 16.71 0.19
N GLY A 440 -0.91 15.53 0.05
CA GLY A 440 -1.18 14.37 0.91
C GLY A 440 -2.50 13.70 0.59
N PHE A 441 -2.72 13.37 -0.69
CA PHE A 441 -4.01 12.85 -1.17
C PHE A 441 -4.27 11.36 -0.89
N ASN A 442 -3.47 10.71 -0.05
CA ASN A 442 -3.68 9.37 0.51
C ASN A 442 -3.98 8.26 -0.52
N GLY A 443 -3.36 8.33 -1.70
CA GLY A 443 -3.58 7.34 -2.77
C GLY A 443 -4.79 7.62 -3.67
N GLU A 444 -5.65 8.59 -3.32
CA GLU A 444 -6.93 8.86 -4.00
C GLU A 444 -6.95 10.22 -4.73
N GLY A 445 -5.80 10.65 -5.28
CA GLY A 445 -5.62 12.00 -5.82
C GLY A 445 -6.71 12.49 -6.79
N MET A 446 -7.30 11.62 -7.60
CA MET A 446 -8.32 12.02 -8.59
C MET A 446 -9.65 12.48 -8.01
N VAL A 447 -9.96 12.08 -6.78
CA VAL A 447 -11.18 12.52 -6.08
C VAL A 447 -10.90 13.52 -4.96
N TRP A 448 -9.69 14.10 -4.94
CA TRP A 448 -9.32 15.16 -4.02
C TRP A 448 -8.75 16.40 -4.71
N ALA A 449 -7.85 16.17 -5.67
CA ALA A 449 -6.83 17.15 -6.01
C ALA A 449 -7.35 18.32 -6.84
N TRP A 450 -8.26 18.07 -7.78
CA TRP A 450 -8.79 19.11 -8.65
C TRP A 450 -9.57 20.16 -7.86
N LEU A 451 -10.59 19.75 -7.11
CA LEU A 451 -11.38 20.69 -6.32
C LEU A 451 -10.61 21.28 -5.14
N SER A 452 -9.62 20.56 -4.59
CA SER A 452 -8.71 21.15 -3.60
C SER A 452 -7.87 22.28 -4.19
N GLY A 453 -7.38 22.12 -5.43
CA GLY A 453 -6.65 23.17 -6.13
C GLY A 453 -7.54 24.37 -6.47
N THR A 454 -8.76 24.12 -6.95
CA THR A 454 -9.77 25.16 -7.19
C THR A 454 -10.13 25.92 -5.91
N ALA A 455 -10.37 25.22 -4.81
CA ALA A 455 -10.62 25.83 -3.50
C ALA A 455 -9.44 26.71 -3.05
N LEU A 456 -8.21 26.23 -3.26
CA LEU A 456 -7.01 26.97 -2.91
C LEU A 456 -6.87 28.27 -3.70
N ALA A 457 -7.18 28.27 -4.99
CA ALA A 457 -7.19 29.48 -5.81
C ALA A 457 -8.20 30.51 -5.30
N ILE A 458 -9.42 30.09 -4.94
CA ILE A 458 -10.45 30.96 -4.36
C ILE A 458 -9.96 31.59 -3.04
N MET A 459 -9.30 30.80 -2.18
CA MET A 459 -8.70 31.30 -0.94
C MET A 459 -7.53 32.26 -1.19
N VAL A 460 -6.72 32.03 -2.23
CA VAL A 460 -5.61 32.93 -2.61
C VAL A 460 -6.15 34.29 -3.05
N LEU A 461 -7.27 34.31 -3.78
CA LEU A 461 -7.93 35.54 -4.22
C LEU A 461 -8.75 36.23 -3.12
N GLY A 462 -8.96 35.60 -1.97
CA GLY A 462 -9.77 36.14 -0.88
C GLY A 462 -11.28 36.17 -1.16
N MET A 463 -11.75 35.27 -2.04
CA MET A 463 -13.13 35.22 -2.53
C MET A 463 -13.96 34.13 -1.82
N GLU A 464 -13.59 33.69 -0.61
CA GLU A 464 -14.24 32.55 0.06
C GLU A 464 -15.72 32.81 0.40
N GLU A 465 -16.05 34.06 0.70
CA GLU A 465 -17.39 34.51 1.10
C GLU A 465 -18.25 34.96 -0.09
N GLU A 466 -17.65 35.07 -1.28
CA GLU A 466 -18.32 35.47 -2.51
C GLU A 466 -19.04 34.27 -3.14
N SER A 467 -20.23 34.53 -3.70
CA SER A 467 -20.98 33.51 -4.44
C SER A 467 -20.55 33.55 -5.90
N LEU A 468 -19.70 32.61 -6.32
CA LEU A 468 -19.15 32.58 -7.67
C LEU A 468 -20.10 31.85 -8.64
N GLU A 469 -20.14 32.28 -9.90
CA GLU A 469 -20.85 31.56 -10.96
C GLU A 469 -20.18 30.21 -11.25
N LYS A 470 -20.93 29.19 -11.67
CA LYS A 470 -20.37 27.89 -12.05
C LYS A 470 -19.45 28.04 -13.28
N GLY A 471 -18.27 27.45 -13.23
CA GLY A 471 -17.31 27.41 -14.35
C GLY A 471 -16.95 25.97 -14.78
N VAL A 472 -16.29 25.82 -15.92
CA VAL A 472 -15.79 24.49 -16.34
C VAL A 472 -14.73 24.03 -15.37
N GLY A 473 -14.99 22.91 -14.67
CA GLY A 473 -14.08 22.42 -13.65
C GLY A 473 -14.20 23.16 -12.30
N ARG A 474 -15.17 24.05 -12.11
CA ARG A 474 -15.34 24.83 -10.87
C ARG A 474 -16.81 24.89 -10.44
N PRO A 475 -17.17 24.38 -9.24
CA PRO A 475 -18.52 24.53 -8.70
C PRO A 475 -18.90 26.02 -8.55
N GLY A 476 -20.20 26.32 -8.67
CA GLY A 476 -20.74 27.63 -8.30
C GLY A 476 -21.09 27.71 -6.82
N GLY A 477 -21.50 28.90 -6.36
CA GLY A 477 -21.85 29.17 -4.97
C GLY A 477 -20.66 29.65 -4.14
N LYS A 478 -20.82 29.65 -2.82
CA LYS A 478 -19.74 30.00 -1.88
C LYS A 478 -18.79 28.83 -1.68
N LEU A 479 -17.57 29.11 -1.23
CA LEU A 479 -16.57 28.05 -1.03
C LEU A 479 -17.04 26.99 -0.02
N ASP A 480 -17.61 27.42 1.10
CA ASP A 480 -18.04 26.51 2.18
C ASP A 480 -19.25 25.64 1.81
N ASP A 481 -19.97 25.94 0.71
CA ASP A 481 -21.12 25.16 0.25
C ASP A 481 -20.68 23.77 -0.24
N TRP A 482 -19.49 23.67 -0.83
CA TRP A 482 -18.99 22.43 -1.43
C TRP A 482 -17.63 21.98 -0.88
N PHE A 483 -16.77 22.91 -0.43
CA PHE A 483 -15.45 22.56 0.11
C PHE A 483 -15.51 22.35 1.64
N PRO A 484 -15.07 21.18 2.16
CA PRO A 484 -15.05 20.92 3.60
C PRO A 484 -13.85 21.56 4.31
N ARG A 485 -13.81 22.90 4.32
CA ARG A 485 -12.69 23.72 4.83
C ARG A 485 -12.30 23.41 6.28
N GLU A 486 -13.28 23.17 7.15
CA GLU A 486 -13.03 22.81 8.56
C GLU A 486 -12.34 21.45 8.75
N ILE A 487 -12.39 20.57 7.74
CA ILE A 487 -11.83 19.21 7.78
C ILE A 487 -10.45 19.19 7.13
N LEU A 488 -10.33 19.82 5.96
CA LEU A 488 -9.13 19.78 5.11
C LEU A 488 -8.17 20.95 5.35
N GLY A 489 -8.64 21.99 6.05
CA GLY A 489 -7.87 23.18 6.40
C GLY A 489 -6.59 22.86 7.17
N VAL A 490 -5.54 23.65 6.92
CA VAL A 490 -4.29 23.55 7.66
C VAL A 490 -4.36 24.41 8.92
N ASP A 491 -4.29 23.77 10.08
CA ASP A 491 -4.13 24.44 11.38
C ASP A 491 -3.22 23.63 12.32
N GLY A 492 -2.75 24.25 13.40
CA GLY A 492 -1.82 23.59 14.33
C GLY A 492 -2.40 22.36 15.05
N GLY A 493 -3.72 22.31 15.26
CA GLY A 493 -4.44 21.13 15.75
C GLY A 493 -4.53 20.03 14.71
N ARG A 494 -4.74 20.37 13.44
CA ARG A 494 -4.76 19.44 12.31
C ARG A 494 -3.39 18.80 12.10
N LEU A 495 -2.30 19.59 12.08
CA LEU A 495 -0.95 19.05 11.91
C LEU A 495 -0.58 18.02 12.99
N ARG A 496 -1.03 18.21 14.24
CA ARG A 496 -0.84 17.20 15.30
C ARG A 496 -1.61 15.90 15.07
N ARG A 497 -2.81 15.97 14.47
CA ARG A 497 -3.59 14.77 14.10
C ARG A 497 -2.99 14.07 12.89
N ALA A 498 -2.44 14.84 11.95
CA ALA A 498 -1.79 14.34 10.76
C ALA A 498 -0.41 13.71 11.03
N ASP A 499 0.11 13.72 12.25
CA ASP A 499 1.38 13.05 12.59
C ASP A 499 1.36 11.57 12.18
N VAL A 500 2.36 11.13 11.42
CA VAL A 500 2.47 9.78 10.87
C VAL A 500 2.61 8.71 11.95
N ALA A 501 2.99 9.10 13.18
CA ALA A 501 2.90 8.20 14.33
C ALA A 501 1.46 7.72 14.57
N ASN A 502 0.46 8.52 14.20
CA ASN A 502 -0.96 8.17 14.30
C ASN A 502 -1.43 7.22 13.18
N LEU A 503 -0.62 6.96 12.14
CA LEU A 503 -0.94 5.90 11.16
C LEU A 503 -1.10 4.54 11.84
N ALA A 504 -0.32 4.30 12.91
CA ALA A 504 -0.38 3.07 13.70
C ALA A 504 -1.63 2.97 14.59
N ASP A 505 -2.32 4.09 14.84
CA ASP A 505 -3.54 4.15 15.65
C ASP A 505 -4.83 4.00 14.79
N PHE A 506 -4.70 3.71 13.49
CA PHE A 506 -5.81 3.41 12.57
C PHE A 506 -6.15 1.90 12.64
N PRO A 507 -7.44 1.52 12.68
CA PRO A 507 -7.97 0.58 13.64
C PRO A 507 -7.41 -0.84 13.46
N SER A 508 -6.44 -1.21 14.29
CA SER A 508 -6.65 -2.45 15.05
C SER A 508 -7.90 -2.20 15.88
N GLU A 509 -8.98 -2.90 15.59
CA GLU A 509 -10.22 -2.84 16.34
C GLU A 509 -9.92 -2.75 17.84
N ARG A 510 -10.35 -1.66 18.50
CA ARG A 510 -10.47 -1.71 19.96
C ARG A 510 -11.53 -2.75 20.24
N ILE A 511 -11.08 -3.97 20.50
CA ILE A 511 -11.81 -5.06 21.16
C ILE A 511 -12.62 -4.52 22.35
N ASP A 512 -12.13 -3.48 23.03
CA ASP A 512 -12.82 -2.82 24.12
C ASP A 512 -14.12 -2.13 23.71
N SER A 513 -14.22 -1.59 22.49
CA SER A 513 -15.44 -0.94 21.99
C SER A 513 -16.50 -1.95 21.54
N TRP A 514 -16.09 -3.14 21.07
CA TRP A 514 -17.00 -4.26 20.81
C TRP A 514 -17.47 -4.89 22.13
N ARG A 515 -16.56 -5.13 23.08
CA ARG A 515 -16.89 -5.66 24.43
C ARG A 515 -17.88 -4.78 25.20
N GLN A 516 -17.88 -3.46 24.97
CA GLN A 516 -18.82 -2.53 25.60
C GLN A 516 -20.17 -2.41 24.87
N ARG A 517 -20.28 -2.86 23.62
CA ARG A 517 -21.53 -2.80 22.82
C ARG A 517 -22.27 -4.12 22.75
N VAL A 518 -21.64 -5.22 23.14
CA VAL A 518 -22.28 -6.53 23.24
C VAL A 518 -22.93 -6.64 24.63
N PRO A 519 -24.28 -6.67 24.74
CA PRO A 519 -24.94 -6.91 26.02
C PRO A 519 -24.44 -8.24 26.59
N SER A 520 -24.28 -8.30 27.91
CA SER A 520 -23.87 -9.54 28.58
C SER A 520 -24.87 -10.66 28.24
N ARG A 521 -24.44 -11.92 28.26
CA ARG A 521 -25.32 -13.06 27.91
C ARG A 521 -26.61 -13.13 28.76
N LEU A 522 -26.64 -12.41 29.89
CA LEU A 522 -27.78 -12.26 30.80
C LEU A 522 -28.80 -11.18 30.36
N GLU A 523 -28.45 -10.31 29.41
CA GLU A 523 -29.26 -9.16 28.96
C GLU A 523 -29.87 -9.36 27.56
N ARG A 524 -29.60 -10.49 26.88
CA ARG A 524 -30.22 -10.82 25.60
C ARG A 524 -31.54 -11.55 25.84
N ARG A 525 -32.63 -11.10 25.20
CA ARG A 525 -33.86 -11.90 25.10
C ARG A 525 -33.56 -13.17 24.29
N ASP A 526 -34.13 -14.28 24.74
CA ASP A 526 -34.04 -15.56 24.03
C ASP A 526 -34.71 -15.41 22.65
N PRO A 527 -33.99 -15.61 21.54
CA PRO A 527 -34.57 -15.47 20.20
C PRO A 527 -35.67 -16.50 19.89
N PHE A 528 -35.95 -17.44 20.79
CA PHE A 528 -37.00 -18.44 20.67
C PHE A 528 -38.16 -18.24 21.67
N GLU A 529 -38.18 -17.12 22.39
CA GLU A 529 -39.28 -16.79 23.33
C GLU A 529 -40.60 -16.60 22.55
N GLY A 530 -41.51 -17.59 22.63
CA GLY A 530 -42.85 -17.55 22.03
C GLY A 530 -43.06 -18.40 20.77
N ASP A 531 -42.13 -19.28 20.40
CA ASP A 531 -42.23 -20.12 19.18
C ASP A 531 -43.18 -21.33 19.29
N GLY A 532 -43.81 -21.55 20.46
CA GLY A 532 -44.86 -22.55 20.65
C GLY A 532 -44.38 -24.00 20.71
N PHE A 533 -43.06 -24.25 20.75
CA PHE A 533 -42.51 -25.60 20.95
C PHE A 533 -42.32 -25.89 22.45
N GLU A 534 -42.74 -27.07 22.92
CA GLU A 534 -42.50 -27.54 24.29
C GLU A 534 -41.00 -27.66 24.63
N GLU A 535 -40.67 -27.57 25.92
CA GLU A 535 -39.32 -27.51 26.51
C GLU A 535 -38.30 -28.43 25.80
N ARG A 536 -37.33 -27.80 25.13
CA ARG A 536 -36.20 -28.52 24.54
C ARG A 536 -35.18 -28.86 25.64
N PRO A 537 -34.62 -30.08 25.64
CA PRO A 537 -33.70 -30.51 26.69
C PRO A 537 -32.41 -29.67 26.66
N SER A 538 -32.01 -29.15 27.82
CA SER A 538 -30.83 -28.30 27.97
C SER A 538 -29.56 -29.05 27.55
N THR A 539 -28.94 -28.67 26.42
CA THR A 539 -27.57 -29.06 26.08
C THR A 539 -26.60 -28.20 26.88
N ARG A 540 -26.51 -28.52 28.18
CA ARG A 540 -25.46 -28.02 29.06
C ARG A 540 -24.18 -28.79 28.70
N LEU A 541 -23.37 -28.24 27.79
CA LEU A 541 -21.96 -28.62 27.69
C LEU A 541 -21.30 -28.18 29.01
N THR A 542 -21.24 -29.11 29.94
CA THR A 542 -20.54 -28.99 31.21
C THR A 542 -19.04 -28.96 30.93
N PHE A 543 -18.40 -27.82 31.16
CA PHE A 543 -16.99 -27.83 31.50
C PHE A 543 -16.85 -28.61 32.80
N ARG A 544 -16.11 -29.71 32.73
CA ARG A 544 -15.79 -30.57 33.85
C ARG A 544 -14.81 -29.81 34.75
N GLU A 545 -15.32 -29.16 35.79
CA GLU A 545 -14.50 -28.73 36.92
C GLU A 545 -13.85 -29.97 37.55
N ALA A 546 -12.56 -29.88 37.83
CA ALA A 546 -11.85 -30.90 38.58
C ALA A 546 -12.45 -31.01 39.99
N SER A 547 -12.84 -32.22 40.37
CA SER A 547 -13.22 -32.60 41.74
C SER A 547 -12.42 -33.88 42.12
N PRO A 548 -12.30 -34.25 43.40
CA PRO A 548 -11.35 -33.68 44.36
C PRO A 548 -10.43 -34.77 44.96
N SER A 549 -9.17 -34.47 45.23
CA SER A 549 -8.37 -35.31 46.14
C SER A 549 -8.67 -34.94 47.60
N ALA A 550 -9.59 -35.67 48.22
CA ALA A 550 -9.67 -35.83 49.69
C ALA A 550 -8.58 -36.85 50.11
N ARG A 551 -7.88 -36.84 51.26
CA ARG A 551 -8.00 -36.21 52.58
C ARG A 551 -6.59 -36.09 53.18
N ARG A 552 -6.36 -35.15 54.10
CA ARG A 552 -5.90 -35.45 55.49
C ARG A 552 -6.13 -34.24 56.43
N PRO A 553 -6.48 -34.47 57.72
CA PRO A 553 -7.00 -33.44 58.62
C PRO A 553 -5.99 -32.90 59.66
N SER A 554 -6.39 -31.77 60.27
CA SER A 554 -6.01 -31.13 61.55
C SER A 554 -4.54 -30.77 61.77
N THR A 555 -4.17 -29.56 62.20
CA THR A 555 -4.61 -28.86 63.43
C THR A 555 -4.39 -27.34 63.37
N ARG A 556 -5.20 -26.60 64.16
CA ARG A 556 -5.09 -25.16 64.48
C ARG A 556 -3.94 -24.87 65.47
N LEU A 557 -3.42 -23.63 65.44
CA LEU A 557 -3.25 -22.63 66.53
C LEU A 557 -2.27 -21.53 66.00
N SER A 558 -2.37 -20.20 66.19
CA SER A 558 -3.31 -19.36 66.96
C SER A 558 -2.87 -17.87 67.01
N PHE A 559 -3.84 -16.97 67.31
CA PHE A 559 -3.76 -15.67 68.05
C PHE A 559 -3.21 -14.39 67.34
N PHE A 560 -3.73 -13.15 67.53
CA PHE A 560 -4.72 -12.55 68.45
C PHE A 560 -5.26 -11.17 67.93
N ARG A 561 -6.55 -10.86 68.22
CA ARG A 561 -7.24 -9.61 68.72
C ARG A 561 -6.73 -8.21 68.33
N ALA A 562 -7.50 -7.11 68.31
CA ALA A 562 -8.82 -6.64 68.82
C ALA A 562 -9.00 -5.19 68.27
N ALA A 563 -10.08 -4.41 68.32
CA ALA A 563 -11.48 -4.48 68.76
C ALA A 563 -12.19 -3.23 68.16
N THR A 564 -13.50 -3.32 67.94
CA THR A 564 -14.47 -2.20 67.76
C THR A 564 -14.87 -1.63 69.15
N PRO A 565 -15.65 -0.53 69.35
CA PRO A 565 -16.78 -0.09 68.50
C PRO A 565 -17.18 1.44 68.44
N LEU A 566 -18.18 1.71 67.57
CA LEU A 566 -19.38 2.58 67.73
C LEU A 566 -19.46 4.06 67.21
N PHE A 567 -20.64 4.31 66.59
CA PHE A 567 -21.29 5.55 66.06
C PHE A 567 -20.64 6.19 64.82
N GLY A 568 -21.31 6.69 63.77
CA GLY A 568 -22.71 7.00 63.44
C GLY A 568 -22.65 8.08 62.33
N ARG A 569 -23.41 7.89 61.23
CA ARG A 569 -23.64 8.72 60.00
C ARG A 569 -23.71 10.28 60.18
N PRO A 570 -23.82 11.16 59.12
CA PRO A 570 -23.96 10.96 57.64
C PRO A 570 -23.33 12.03 56.68
N SER A 571 -23.48 11.79 55.35
CA SER A 571 -23.88 12.67 54.20
C SER A 571 -23.23 14.04 53.82
N THR A 572 -22.85 14.10 52.51
CA THR A 572 -23.11 15.12 51.44
C THR A 572 -22.54 16.55 51.43
N SER A 573 -22.25 17.00 50.17
CA SER A 573 -22.09 18.39 49.65
C SER A 573 -20.78 19.09 50.02
N GLU A 574 -20.18 20.05 49.30
CA GLU A 574 -20.30 20.67 47.97
C GLU A 574 -19.06 21.57 47.84
N SER A 575 -18.58 21.78 46.61
CA SER A 575 -17.95 23.02 46.12
C SER A 575 -16.56 23.51 46.59
N SER A 576 -15.94 24.20 45.62
CA SER A 576 -15.00 25.33 45.72
C SER A 576 -13.47 25.09 45.80
N ARG A 577 -12.84 25.40 44.65
CA ARG A 577 -11.52 26.02 44.39
C ARG A 577 -11.15 27.18 45.37
N PRO A 578 -10.00 27.89 45.28
CA PRO A 578 -8.70 27.67 44.57
C PRO A 578 -7.43 28.11 45.37
N SER A 579 -6.26 28.10 44.69
CA SER A 579 -5.13 29.05 44.83
C SER A 579 -4.18 28.81 46.03
N SER A 580 -2.89 29.14 46.06
CA SER A 580 -1.97 29.96 45.24
C SER A 580 -0.53 29.74 45.74
N GLY A 581 0.47 30.17 44.94
CA GLY A 581 1.79 30.67 45.41
C GLY A 581 2.92 29.62 45.50
N LEU A 582 3.90 29.59 44.58
CA LEU A 582 5.12 30.44 44.53
C LEU A 582 5.89 30.37 45.88
N ILE A 583 7.16 29.97 45.97
CA ILE A 583 8.34 30.76 45.57
C ILE A 583 9.64 29.90 45.65
N THR A 584 10.45 30.08 44.61
CA THR A 584 11.90 29.91 44.32
C THR A 584 12.97 29.43 45.33
N ARG A 585 13.84 28.50 44.82
CA ARG A 585 15.34 28.43 44.76
C ARG A 585 16.19 28.58 46.07
N PRO A 586 17.47 28.10 46.14
CA PRO A 586 18.41 27.74 45.07
C PRO A 586 19.20 26.41 45.27
N VAL A 587 20.02 26.12 44.24
CA VAL A 587 20.87 24.95 44.02
C VAL A 587 22.31 25.25 44.44
N GLU A 588 22.95 24.33 45.17
CA GLU A 588 24.40 24.14 45.14
C GLU A 588 24.79 22.68 45.38
N THR A 589 26.01 22.32 44.98
CA THR A 589 26.41 21.07 44.35
C THR A 589 27.13 20.09 45.30
N LYS A 590 26.92 18.76 45.14
CA LYS A 590 27.97 17.76 44.81
C LYS A 590 27.50 16.29 44.92
N ARG A 591 27.73 15.59 43.80
CA ARG A 591 27.88 14.15 43.52
C ARG A 591 27.79 13.14 44.69
N LYS A 592 26.90 12.14 44.54
CA LYS A 592 27.26 10.71 44.46
C LYS A 592 26.07 9.81 44.07
N ARG A 593 26.33 8.97 43.05
CA ARG A 593 25.83 7.61 42.76
C ARG A 593 24.32 7.35 42.61
N LEU A 594 24.01 6.88 41.39
CA LEU A 594 22.89 6.06 40.95
C LEU A 594 22.37 5.07 42.01
N LEU A 595 21.07 5.13 42.33
CA LEU A 595 20.13 3.99 42.45
C LEU A 595 18.74 4.48 42.95
N GLY A 596 17.67 4.19 42.20
CA GLY A 596 16.26 4.50 42.52
C GLY A 596 15.86 5.95 42.19
N ILE A 597 14.74 6.29 41.55
CA ILE A 597 13.37 5.79 41.67
C ILE A 597 12.65 6.09 40.33
N PHE A 598 12.19 5.06 39.61
CA PHE A 598 11.16 5.23 38.57
C PHE A 598 9.80 5.25 39.28
N ASN A 599 9.25 6.45 39.49
CA ASN A 599 7.82 6.60 39.75
C ASN A 599 7.32 7.81 38.97
N GLY A 600 6.86 7.53 37.75
CA GLY A 600 6.34 8.52 36.81
C GLY A 600 5.56 7.78 35.75
N LYS A 601 4.23 7.85 35.87
CA LYS A 601 3.20 7.19 35.06
C LYS A 601 3.51 7.21 33.56
N ARG A 602 4.19 6.18 33.05
CA ARG A 602 4.07 5.74 31.66
C ARG A 602 3.15 4.53 31.67
N LYS A 603 1.96 4.70 31.12
CA LYS A 603 1.08 3.56 30.82
C LYS A 603 1.86 2.63 29.88
N PRO A 604 1.99 1.33 30.17
CA PRO A 604 2.59 0.40 29.22
C PRO A 604 1.67 0.32 28.00
N VAL A 605 2.25 0.59 26.84
CA VAL A 605 1.69 0.34 25.51
C VAL A 605 1.35 -1.16 25.47
N LEU A 606 0.06 -1.48 25.59
CA LEU A 606 -0.41 -2.85 25.73
C LEU A 606 -1.16 -3.25 24.45
N ALA A 607 -0.61 -4.29 23.82
CA ALA A 607 -1.22 -5.20 22.85
C ALA A 607 -1.57 -4.63 21.46
N MET A 608 -0.57 -4.59 20.57
CA MET A 608 -0.78 -4.62 19.12
C MET A 608 -0.50 -6.05 18.66
N ALA A 609 -1.56 -6.84 18.50
CA ALA A 609 -1.48 -8.17 17.91
C ALA A 609 -1.42 -7.99 16.38
N ILE A 610 -0.22 -7.79 15.86
CA ILE A 610 0.03 -7.99 14.42
C ILE A 610 0.09 -9.51 14.24
N PHE A 611 -0.99 -10.08 13.70
CA PHE A 611 -1.01 -11.46 13.28
C PHE A 611 0.08 -11.62 12.21
N LEU A 612 1.08 -12.46 12.50
CA LEU A 612 1.95 -13.05 11.49
C LEU A 612 1.08 -13.99 10.64
N MET A 613 0.35 -13.42 9.69
CA MET A 613 -0.18 -14.20 8.58
C MET A 613 0.94 -14.38 7.56
N GLN A 614 1.18 -15.64 7.22
CA GLN A 614 2.10 -16.06 6.18
C GLN A 614 1.84 -15.25 4.92
N SER A 615 2.90 -14.91 4.21
CA SER A 615 2.83 -14.21 2.93
C SER A 615 2.16 -15.10 1.89
N ASP A 616 0.84 -15.18 1.90
CA ASP A 616 0.06 -15.64 0.76
C ASP A 616 -0.01 -14.49 -0.24
N ALA A 617 1.16 -14.08 -0.74
CA ALA A 617 1.24 -13.28 -1.95
C ALA A 617 0.74 -14.18 -3.09
N PHE A 618 -0.21 -13.68 -3.87
CA PHE A 618 -0.84 -14.36 -5.01
C PHE A 618 0.13 -14.65 -6.18
N SER A 619 1.30 -15.21 -5.91
CA SER A 619 1.72 -16.38 -6.67
C SER A 619 0.79 -17.53 -6.27
N ARG A 620 0.42 -18.44 -7.16
CA ARG A 620 0.05 -19.80 -6.71
C ARG A 620 1.39 -20.53 -6.51
N PRO A 621 2.07 -20.49 -5.34
CA PRO A 621 3.09 -21.48 -5.11
C PRO A 621 2.33 -22.79 -4.90
N LEU A 622 2.23 -23.58 -5.96
CA LEU A 622 1.71 -24.93 -5.83
C LEU A 622 2.82 -25.73 -5.14
N TYR A 623 2.71 -25.83 -3.81
CA TYR A 623 3.60 -26.68 -3.02
C TYR A 623 3.09 -28.11 -3.11
N GLU A 624 3.72 -28.93 -3.96
CA GLU A 624 3.55 -30.38 -3.88
C GLU A 624 4.70 -30.97 -3.06
N THR A 625 4.37 -31.41 -1.85
CA THR A 625 5.27 -32.22 -1.02
C THR A 625 5.12 -33.69 -1.38
N TYR A 626 6.15 -34.25 -2.03
CA TYR A 626 6.23 -35.68 -2.30
C TYR A 626 6.88 -36.38 -1.10
N VAL A 627 6.11 -37.20 -0.39
CA VAL A 627 6.63 -38.12 0.62
C VAL A 627 6.99 -39.43 -0.07
N ASN A 628 8.21 -39.92 0.16
CA ASN A 628 8.66 -41.23 -0.34
C ASN A 628 7.67 -42.32 0.09
N GLU A 629 6.82 -42.76 -0.84
CA GLU A 629 6.39 -44.15 -1.06
C GLU A 629 5.26 -44.23 -2.11
N ARG A 630 5.52 -44.91 -3.23
CA ARG A 630 4.55 -45.72 -4.02
C ARG A 630 3.10 -45.20 -4.22
N THR A 631 2.88 -43.94 -4.58
CA THR A 631 1.56 -43.51 -5.06
C THR A 631 1.69 -42.63 -6.30
N TYR A 632 1.97 -43.26 -7.44
CA TYR A 632 1.74 -42.64 -8.75
C TYR A 632 0.29 -42.83 -9.23
N ASN A 633 -0.49 -43.71 -8.59
CA ASN A 633 -1.74 -44.22 -9.18
C ASN A 633 -3.06 -43.68 -8.60
N ASP A 634 -3.12 -43.08 -7.39
CA ASP A 634 -4.43 -42.86 -6.74
C ASP A 634 -4.90 -41.43 -6.48
N HIS A 635 -4.11 -40.38 -6.75
CA HIS A 635 -4.64 -39.00 -6.78
C HIS A 635 -3.91 -38.13 -7.82
N PRO A 636 -4.52 -37.85 -8.98
CA PRO A 636 -3.85 -37.12 -10.03
C PRO A 636 -4.19 -35.61 -9.95
N VAL A 637 -3.36 -34.82 -9.27
CA VAL A 637 -3.16 -33.44 -9.76
C VAL A 637 -2.12 -33.55 -10.86
N ARG A 638 -2.57 -33.77 -12.09
CA ARG A 638 -1.65 -33.90 -13.23
C ARG A 638 -1.06 -32.53 -13.53
N ILE A 639 0.25 -32.46 -13.77
CA ILE A 639 0.92 -31.28 -14.35
C ILE A 639 0.24 -30.82 -15.65
N GLU A 640 -0.48 -31.72 -16.35
CA GLU A 640 -1.37 -31.41 -17.48
C GLU A 640 -2.47 -30.37 -17.14
N LEU A 641 -2.85 -30.24 -15.86
CA LEU A 641 -3.75 -29.21 -15.32
C LEU A 641 -3.02 -27.90 -14.96
N LEU A 642 -1.73 -27.77 -15.28
CA LEU A 642 -0.89 -26.60 -14.99
C LEU A 642 -0.21 -26.06 -16.26
N THR A 643 -0.38 -26.73 -17.40
CA THR A 643 0.23 -26.37 -18.69
C THR A 643 -0.36 -25.11 -19.30
N TYR A 644 -1.55 -24.67 -18.87
CA TYR A 644 -2.20 -23.44 -19.33
C TYR A 644 -1.69 -22.18 -18.62
N ILE A 645 -0.97 -22.32 -17.50
CA ILE A 645 -0.39 -21.20 -16.77
C ILE A 645 0.93 -20.82 -17.45
N SER A 646 1.11 -19.52 -17.72
CA SER A 646 2.40 -18.99 -18.15
C SER A 646 3.30 -18.84 -16.92
N TRP A 647 4.30 -19.71 -16.81
CA TRP A 647 5.23 -19.72 -15.68
C TRP A 647 6.42 -18.82 -15.98
N ASP A 648 6.71 -17.86 -15.10
CA ASP A 648 7.90 -17.02 -15.21
C ASP A 648 9.14 -17.68 -14.59
N ALA A 649 8.94 -18.45 -13.52
CA ALA A 649 9.98 -19.22 -12.85
C ALA A 649 9.41 -20.52 -12.25
N VAL A 650 10.25 -21.55 -12.16
CA VAL A 650 9.94 -22.84 -11.53
C VAL A 650 11.04 -23.17 -10.53
N PHE A 651 10.68 -23.52 -9.30
CA PHE A 651 11.63 -23.88 -8.24
C PHE A 651 11.51 -25.38 -7.92
N LEU A 652 12.56 -26.14 -8.26
CA LEU A 652 12.69 -27.55 -7.91
C LEU A 652 13.43 -27.66 -6.57
N CYS A 653 12.66 -27.85 -5.51
CA CYS A 653 13.20 -27.89 -4.15
C CYS A 653 13.51 -29.32 -3.72
N PHE A 654 14.69 -29.55 -3.15
CA PHE A 654 15.06 -30.83 -2.56
C PHE A 654 15.72 -30.63 -1.19
N ASN A 655 15.71 -31.67 -0.36
CA ASN A 655 16.37 -31.64 0.93
C ASN A 655 17.86 -31.99 0.77
N ILE A 656 18.78 -31.08 1.12
CA ILE A 656 20.22 -31.31 1.01
C ILE A 656 20.66 -32.54 1.81
N SER A 657 19.99 -32.85 2.93
CA SER A 657 20.30 -34.02 3.74
C SER A 657 19.82 -35.34 3.16
N ASP A 658 19.10 -35.33 2.03
CA ASP A 658 18.50 -36.50 1.41
C ASP A 658 18.76 -36.49 -0.10
N LYS A 659 19.75 -37.28 -0.53
CA LYS A 659 20.11 -37.39 -1.96
C LYS A 659 18.96 -37.90 -2.82
N VAL A 660 18.12 -38.79 -2.28
CA VAL A 660 16.99 -39.35 -3.04
C VAL A 660 16.04 -38.23 -3.44
N SER A 661 15.80 -37.27 -2.53
CA SER A 661 14.93 -36.13 -2.82
C SER A 661 15.38 -35.29 -4.04
N MET A 662 16.69 -35.13 -4.25
CA MET A 662 17.22 -34.41 -5.42
C MET A 662 16.96 -35.18 -6.72
N TYR A 663 17.27 -36.48 -6.74
CA TYR A 663 17.06 -37.29 -7.94
C TYR A 663 15.56 -37.46 -8.25
N THR A 664 14.71 -37.57 -7.23
CA THR A 664 13.26 -37.63 -7.40
C THR A 664 12.70 -36.36 -8.05
N ILE A 665 13.06 -35.17 -7.55
CA ILE A 665 12.54 -33.91 -8.12
C ILE A 665 13.08 -33.65 -9.53
N MET A 666 14.31 -34.09 -9.81
CA MET A 666 14.89 -34.03 -11.17
C MET A 666 14.20 -34.97 -12.15
N GLN A 667 13.93 -36.20 -11.74
CA GLN A 667 13.22 -37.17 -12.56
C GLN A 667 11.79 -36.70 -12.84
N TRP A 668 11.14 -36.12 -11.83
CA TRP A 668 9.85 -35.46 -12.00
C TRP A 668 9.91 -34.35 -13.06
N TRP A 669 10.90 -33.46 -12.99
CA TRP A 669 11.06 -32.38 -13.97
C TRP A 669 11.29 -32.89 -15.39
N TYR A 670 12.05 -33.98 -15.53
CA TYR A 670 12.26 -34.61 -16.83
C TYR A 670 10.94 -35.07 -17.47
N HIS A 671 10.06 -35.71 -16.70
CA HIS A 671 8.73 -36.10 -17.19
C HIS A 671 7.83 -34.89 -17.44
N ALA A 672 7.79 -33.93 -16.51
CA ALA A 672 6.97 -32.73 -16.61
C ALA A 672 7.30 -31.89 -17.87
N SER A 673 8.59 -31.67 -18.11
CA SER A 673 9.10 -30.86 -19.22
C SER A 673 8.87 -31.52 -20.59
N GLN A 674 8.93 -32.86 -20.68
CA GLN A 674 8.72 -33.57 -21.95
C GLN A 674 7.26 -33.86 -22.29
N ASP A 675 6.39 -34.10 -21.31
CA ASP A 675 4.99 -34.51 -21.58
C ASP A 675 3.98 -33.37 -21.45
N ALA A 676 4.09 -32.57 -20.39
CA ALA A 676 3.06 -31.59 -20.06
C ALA A 676 3.42 -30.21 -20.64
N PHE A 677 4.63 -29.72 -20.36
CA PHE A 677 5.04 -28.40 -20.80
C PHE A 677 5.50 -28.32 -22.27
N ALA A 678 5.84 -29.45 -22.90
CA ALA A 678 6.20 -29.48 -24.32
C ALA A 678 5.00 -29.22 -25.27
N LYS A 679 3.76 -29.30 -24.76
CA LYS A 679 2.52 -29.08 -25.53
C LYS A 679 2.14 -27.59 -25.64
N THR A 680 2.81 -26.70 -24.90
CA THR A 680 2.62 -25.24 -25.00
C THR A 680 3.77 -24.61 -25.79
N GLU A 681 3.46 -23.98 -26.93
CA GLU A 681 4.45 -23.36 -27.83
C GLU A 681 5.29 -22.23 -27.19
N THR A 682 4.96 -21.78 -25.97
CA THR A 682 5.53 -20.61 -25.30
C THR A 682 6.18 -20.89 -23.93
N PHE A 683 6.33 -22.16 -23.51
CA PHE A 683 6.87 -22.47 -22.17
C PHE A 683 8.41 -22.33 -22.09
N GLN A 684 8.89 -21.23 -21.50
CA GLN A 684 10.30 -21.05 -21.10
C GLN A 684 10.45 -20.29 -19.76
N PRO A 685 10.06 -20.89 -18.62
CA PRO A 685 10.32 -20.30 -17.31
C PRO A 685 11.81 -20.30 -16.96
N LEU A 686 12.21 -19.42 -16.06
CA LEU A 686 13.49 -19.56 -15.36
C LEU A 686 13.41 -20.74 -14.38
N LEU A 687 14.15 -21.81 -14.67
CA LEU A 687 14.21 -22.98 -13.82
C LEU A 687 15.29 -22.81 -12.74
N TYR A 688 14.92 -22.95 -11.47
CA TYR A 688 15.83 -22.92 -10.33
C TYR A 688 15.86 -24.28 -9.66
N LEU A 689 17.06 -24.80 -9.39
CA LEU A 689 17.24 -25.95 -8.51
C LEU A 689 17.58 -25.42 -7.11
N VAL A 690 16.82 -25.81 -6.08
CA VAL A 690 16.95 -25.26 -4.73
C VAL A 690 17.25 -26.35 -3.71
N GLY A 691 18.45 -26.28 -3.11
CA GLY A 691 18.83 -27.13 -1.99
C GLY A 691 18.35 -26.53 -0.66
N LEU A 692 17.36 -27.15 -0.04
CA LEU A 692 16.81 -26.78 1.26
C LEU A 692 17.64 -27.36 2.42
N LYS A 693 17.51 -26.75 3.60
CA LYS A 693 18.14 -27.19 4.86
C LYS A 693 19.66 -27.23 4.79
N LYS A 694 20.27 -26.20 4.19
CA LYS A 694 21.73 -26.06 4.09
C LYS A 694 22.45 -26.24 5.44
N ASP A 695 21.84 -25.76 6.52
CA ASP A 695 22.34 -25.88 7.89
C ASP A 695 22.56 -27.33 8.34
N MET A 696 21.78 -28.28 7.82
CA MET A 696 21.96 -29.71 8.12
C MET A 696 23.25 -30.26 7.52
N ARG A 697 23.70 -29.73 6.38
CA ARG A 697 24.98 -30.12 5.77
C ARG A 697 26.15 -29.51 6.54
N ASP A 698 26.01 -28.27 6.98
CA ASP A 698 27.02 -27.61 7.82
C ASP A 698 27.22 -28.36 9.15
N GLN A 699 26.14 -28.95 9.66
CA GLN A 699 26.14 -29.81 10.86
C GLN A 699 26.50 -31.28 10.59
N CYS A 700 26.65 -31.75 9.34
CA CYS A 700 27.12 -33.13 9.07
C CYS A 700 28.58 -33.27 9.53
N PHE A 701 28.86 -34.34 10.28
CA PHE A 701 30.17 -34.61 10.90
C PHE A 701 31.18 -35.27 9.93
N LEU A 702 30.79 -35.51 8.68
CA LEU A 702 31.68 -36.05 7.64
C LEU A 702 32.47 -34.90 7.01
N GLU A 703 33.80 -34.94 7.13
CA GLU A 703 34.72 -33.87 6.70
C GLU A 703 34.67 -33.60 5.18
N ASP A 704 34.33 -34.61 4.37
CA ASP A 704 34.32 -34.56 2.89
C ASP A 704 33.38 -33.49 2.30
N HIS A 705 32.45 -32.94 3.09
CA HIS A 705 31.49 -31.91 2.67
C HIS A 705 31.89 -30.48 3.03
N ARG A 706 32.78 -30.31 4.00
CA ARG A 706 33.15 -29.00 4.56
C ARG A 706 34.25 -28.30 3.76
N THR A 707 34.86 -28.99 2.81
CA THR A 707 35.92 -28.45 1.96
C THR A 707 35.33 -27.72 0.76
N GLY A 708 35.24 -26.39 0.89
CA GLY A 708 35.10 -25.50 -0.27
C GLY A 708 36.36 -25.61 -1.13
N SER A 709 36.27 -26.37 -2.22
CA SER A 709 37.12 -26.36 -3.42
C SER A 709 38.55 -25.78 -3.30
N ALA A 710 39.56 -26.65 -3.30
CA ALA A 710 40.74 -26.56 -4.18
C ALA A 710 41.70 -27.75 -3.93
N LEU A 711 42.07 -28.45 -5.02
CA LEU A 711 43.18 -29.42 -5.12
C LEU A 711 42.99 -30.79 -4.42
N SER A 712 42.35 -31.74 -5.11
CA SER A 712 42.70 -33.15 -5.01
C SER A 712 42.91 -33.73 -6.42
N PRO A 713 44.16 -34.08 -6.79
CA PRO A 713 44.49 -34.64 -8.09
C PRO A 713 44.43 -36.17 -8.03
N SER A 714 43.24 -36.76 -8.09
CA SER A 714 43.06 -38.17 -8.43
C SER A 714 41.60 -38.46 -8.73
N GLY A 715 41.35 -38.99 -9.93
CA GLY A 715 40.04 -39.04 -10.55
C GLY A 715 38.99 -39.95 -9.92
N PHE A 716 37.74 -39.67 -10.31
CA PHE A 716 36.66 -40.64 -10.52
C PHE A 716 36.35 -41.62 -9.39
N ILE A 717 36.23 -41.15 -8.14
CA ILE A 717 35.44 -41.88 -7.14
C ILE A 717 34.60 -40.86 -6.35
N ALA A 718 33.29 -40.86 -6.58
CA ALA A 718 32.34 -40.17 -5.73
C ALA A 718 32.26 -40.94 -4.40
N TYR A 719 32.83 -40.40 -3.34
CA TYR A 719 32.57 -40.91 -2.00
C TYR A 719 31.05 -40.86 -1.73
N PRO A 720 30.45 -41.90 -1.11
CA PRO A 720 29.04 -41.86 -0.72
C PRO A 720 28.87 -40.84 0.39
N THR A 721 28.59 -39.62 0.00
CA THR A 721 28.39 -38.49 0.89
C THR A 721 27.00 -38.56 1.56
N CYS A 722 26.91 -38.29 2.88
CA CYS A 722 25.64 -38.22 3.65
C CYS A 722 24.61 -37.27 3.04
N CYS A 723 25.08 -36.18 2.45
CA CYS A 723 24.30 -35.06 1.92
C CYS A 723 24.64 -34.79 0.45
N VAL A 724 23.81 -34.00 -0.22
CA VAL A 724 24.13 -33.46 -1.54
C VAL A 724 25.16 -32.35 -1.40
N CYS A 725 26.31 -32.47 -2.07
CA CYS A 725 27.31 -31.40 -2.09
C CYS A 725 26.99 -30.34 -3.15
N SER A 726 27.47 -29.10 -2.97
CA SER A 726 27.14 -27.99 -3.88
C SER A 726 27.62 -28.23 -5.31
N SER A 727 28.75 -28.90 -5.50
CA SER A 727 29.28 -29.23 -6.83
C SER A 727 28.42 -30.27 -7.55
N GLU A 728 27.94 -31.30 -6.84
CA GLU A 728 27.00 -32.31 -7.36
C GLU A 728 25.69 -31.64 -7.78
N ALA A 729 25.07 -30.85 -6.90
CA ALA A 729 23.82 -30.19 -7.21
C ALA A 729 23.95 -29.14 -8.33
N ASN A 730 25.04 -28.37 -8.36
CA ASN A 730 25.29 -27.41 -9.43
C ASN A 730 25.52 -28.10 -10.79
N TRP A 731 26.19 -29.26 -10.81
CA TRP A 731 26.32 -30.07 -12.02
C TRP A 731 24.97 -30.59 -12.50
N GLN A 732 24.13 -31.08 -11.57
CA GLN A 732 22.77 -31.54 -11.88
C GLN A 732 21.87 -30.40 -12.38
N ALA A 733 21.95 -29.21 -11.77
CA ALA A 733 21.22 -28.02 -12.22
C ALA A 733 21.55 -27.68 -13.67
N ARG A 734 22.83 -27.67 -14.05
CA ARG A 734 23.26 -27.47 -15.45
C ARG A 734 22.71 -28.53 -16.38
N ARG A 735 22.67 -29.80 -15.95
CA ARG A 735 22.17 -30.92 -16.75
C ARG A 735 20.68 -30.80 -17.09
N ILE A 736 19.86 -30.27 -16.17
CA ILE A 736 18.42 -30.06 -16.40
C ILE A 736 18.09 -28.72 -17.06
N GLY A 737 19.10 -27.92 -17.42
CA GLY A 737 18.91 -26.58 -17.98
C GLY A 737 18.40 -25.56 -16.98
N ALA A 738 18.67 -25.74 -15.69
CA ALA A 738 18.32 -24.75 -14.68
C ALA A 738 19.14 -23.46 -14.90
N HIS A 739 18.46 -22.32 -14.82
CA HIS A 739 19.05 -20.99 -14.81
C HIS A 739 20.09 -20.86 -13.68
N ARG A 740 19.76 -21.33 -12.48
CA ARG A 740 20.67 -21.28 -11.33
C ARG A 740 20.41 -22.39 -10.30
N TYR A 741 21.48 -22.80 -9.62
CA TYR A 741 21.41 -23.57 -8.37
C TYR A 741 21.53 -22.64 -7.17
N ILE A 742 20.62 -22.76 -6.20
CA ILE A 742 20.61 -21.95 -4.98
C ILE A 742 20.48 -22.88 -3.77
N GLU A 743 21.12 -22.51 -2.66
CA GLU A 743 21.01 -23.24 -1.40
C GLU A 743 20.48 -22.32 -0.32
N CYS A 744 19.52 -22.78 0.47
CA CYS A 744 18.96 -22.00 1.55
C CYS A 744 18.70 -22.81 2.82
N SER A 745 18.57 -22.09 3.92
CA SER A 745 18.19 -22.61 5.22
C SER A 745 17.14 -21.69 5.83
N ALA A 746 15.91 -22.17 5.93
CA ALA A 746 14.86 -21.44 6.63
C ALA A 746 15.16 -21.29 8.14
N ALA A 747 15.93 -22.22 8.72
CA ALA A 747 16.29 -22.18 10.14
C ALA A 747 17.30 -21.07 10.47
N THR A 748 18.23 -20.77 9.54
CA THR A 748 19.28 -19.76 9.74
C THR A 748 19.03 -18.46 8.96
N GLY A 749 18.10 -18.48 7.99
CA GLY A 749 17.83 -17.39 7.06
C GLY A 749 18.83 -17.29 5.90
N GLN A 750 19.90 -18.09 5.89
CA GLN A 750 20.91 -18.05 4.82
C GLN A 750 20.32 -18.47 3.47
N GLY A 751 20.65 -17.75 2.39
CA GLY A 751 20.25 -18.10 1.02
C GLY A 751 18.79 -17.81 0.67
N MET A 752 17.97 -17.39 1.64
CA MET A 752 16.54 -17.14 1.44
C MET A 752 16.28 -15.92 0.55
N ARG A 753 17.18 -14.94 0.55
CA ARG A 753 17.07 -13.75 -0.28
C ARG A 753 17.25 -14.10 -1.76
N GLU A 754 18.26 -14.91 -2.05
CA GLU A 754 18.58 -15.36 -3.40
C GLU A 754 17.44 -16.23 -3.97
N VAL A 755 16.81 -17.06 -3.13
CA VAL A 755 15.67 -17.90 -3.54
C VAL A 755 14.41 -17.11 -3.86
N PHE A 756 14.13 -16.01 -3.16
CA PHE A 756 12.84 -15.30 -3.29
C PHE A 756 12.94 -13.92 -3.95
N GLU A 757 13.95 -13.12 -3.63
CA GLU A 757 14.09 -11.77 -4.16
C GLU A 757 14.80 -11.79 -5.52
N ASP A 758 16.01 -12.33 -5.57
CA ASP A 758 16.84 -12.29 -6.78
C ASP A 758 16.18 -13.08 -7.92
N SER A 759 15.70 -14.29 -7.62
CA SER A 759 15.05 -15.15 -8.60
C SER A 759 13.77 -14.54 -9.20
N THR A 760 12.97 -13.85 -8.38
CA THR A 760 11.73 -13.19 -8.81
C THR A 760 12.05 -11.90 -9.57
N LEU A 761 13.12 -11.19 -9.20
CA LEU A 761 13.63 -10.05 -9.98
C LEU A 761 14.09 -10.49 -11.36
N ASP A 762 14.84 -11.59 -11.46
CA ASP A 762 15.29 -12.14 -12.74
C ASP A 762 14.10 -12.57 -13.61
N ALA A 763 13.09 -13.20 -13.01
CA ALA A 763 11.86 -13.59 -13.69
C ALA A 763 11.06 -12.36 -14.17
N ALA A 764 10.96 -11.32 -13.34
CA ALA A 764 10.30 -10.06 -13.69
C ALA A 764 11.03 -9.31 -14.81
N ARG A 765 12.37 -9.21 -14.76
CA ARG A 765 13.20 -8.59 -15.81
C ARG A 765 13.04 -9.29 -17.16
N ARG A 766 13.11 -10.62 -17.16
CA ARG A 766 12.88 -11.44 -18.36
C ARG A 766 11.50 -11.18 -18.95
N ALA A 767 10.47 -11.09 -18.11
CA ALA A 767 9.11 -10.79 -18.55
C ALA A 767 8.94 -9.35 -19.09
N LEU A 768 9.76 -8.41 -18.63
CA LEU A 768 9.81 -7.03 -19.12
C LEU A 768 10.64 -6.87 -20.41
N GLY A 769 11.36 -7.91 -20.85
CA GLY A 769 12.21 -7.85 -22.04
C GLY A 769 13.53 -7.09 -21.82
N GLU A 770 13.95 -6.91 -20.57
CA GLU A 770 15.27 -6.38 -20.24
C GLU A 770 16.29 -7.51 -20.41
N ASP A 771 17.23 -7.37 -21.37
CA ASP A 771 18.27 -8.37 -21.63
C ASP A 771 19.03 -8.72 -20.34
N ILE A 772 18.89 -9.97 -19.90
CA ILE A 772 19.80 -10.55 -18.91
C ILE A 772 21.15 -10.63 -19.63
N GLN A 773 22.08 -9.73 -19.32
CA GLN A 773 23.47 -9.92 -19.68
C GLN A 773 23.94 -11.22 -19.00
N GLU A 774 23.84 -12.34 -19.71
CA GLU A 774 24.56 -13.55 -19.36
C GLU A 774 26.04 -13.17 -19.35
N GLU A 775 26.66 -13.19 -18.16
CA GLU A 775 28.12 -13.25 -18.07
C GLU A 775 28.57 -14.53 -18.80
N GLU A 776 28.87 -14.40 -20.09
CA GLU A 776 29.54 -15.41 -20.90
C GLU A 776 30.89 -15.73 -20.25
N ASN A 777 30.90 -16.73 -19.37
CA ASN A 777 32.12 -17.46 -19.06
C ASN A 777 32.49 -18.27 -20.31
N ALA A 778 33.31 -17.65 -21.15
CA ALA A 778 33.85 -18.21 -22.39
C ALA A 778 34.59 -19.53 -22.16
N VAL A 779 34.06 -20.66 -22.68
CA VAL A 779 34.83 -21.89 -22.99
C VAL A 779 34.18 -22.59 -24.20
N PRO A 780 34.94 -23.10 -25.19
CA PRO A 780 34.52 -23.13 -26.59
C PRO A 780 33.59 -24.29 -26.96
N LYS A 781 32.70 -24.02 -27.93
CA LYS A 781 31.91 -25.01 -28.66
C LYS A 781 32.82 -26.09 -29.29
N LYS A 782 32.94 -27.25 -28.64
CA LYS A 782 33.25 -28.51 -29.32
C LYS A 782 32.16 -29.53 -29.05
N ARG A 783 31.27 -29.70 -30.02
CA ARG A 783 30.48 -30.91 -30.21
C ARG A 783 31.45 -32.10 -30.25
N ARG A 784 31.43 -32.96 -29.24
CA ARG A 784 31.83 -34.36 -29.40
C ARG A 784 30.56 -35.20 -29.27
N ARG A 785 30.06 -35.68 -30.42
CA ARG A 785 29.36 -36.97 -30.50
C ARG A 785 30.30 -38.01 -29.87
N PHE A 786 29.80 -38.91 -29.04
CA PHE A 786 30.09 -40.35 -29.06
C PHE A 786 29.27 -41.02 -27.94
N PHE A 787 28.44 -41.98 -28.37
CA PHE A 787 27.80 -43.14 -27.73
C PHE A 787 27.59 -43.19 -26.22
#